data_AF-A0A3N6MEU3-F1
#
_entry.id   AF-A0A3N6MEU3-F1
#
_cell.length_a   1.000
_cell.length_b   1.000
_cell.length_c   1.000
_cell.angle_alpha   90.00
_cell.angle_beta   90.00
_cell.angle_gamma   90.00
#
_symmetry.space_group_name_H-M   'P 1'
#
loop_
_entity.id
_entity.type
_entity.pdbx_description
1 polymer ?
#
loop_
_entity_poly.entity_id
_entity_poly.type
_entity_poly.pdbx_seq_one_letter_code
_entity_poly.pdbx_strand_id
1 'polypeptide(L)'
;MNLPERIFSTGGAGKKIAFELLESEWVLREILRPRPNPQSVTVTIIDTAEEEENSDRQRIADIRENIASIKDELRSTDNGRPGDIDVEYKLITRNIQLNDQNDLIGESAVPRITAGNGMDEENWWVEEQHINENLDFATGVVRKRGLGKAMYYKAYAEDDELSTYIDLPDKGKVAVLSGLGGGTGSGLIIDLARHLQQKQRTAEITLFGILPNHTEGIRENANAFAALSELEYLNLIGEPAFKDRILLPIDPTDFDGKGGNKIQNSQLLQEFDEAIIYLMAAYYNTVGTEDPFADAPDYAPFTIGVPQILRYNVEAINEGRTAIREILNCKQEAVQAEREIYTKLERFLDNQYGGPTGDGLRDLDRADLNSRLDDAQSLLEFELFNELEYESVSIFSDIITDAENETDDVGERIDIISGSLRAVDTTGKEAGRFVDTIDEHLAEVIEADLQAIVQRNRLLIQKQSIDDNRVRDAVEYLIGSDDGSGNPGVKLNRLETQLEDIESQRDSRETELEETLEELETLEQQQADEIDRKVGNWIRDATTDIEQYQEIDVDGVENDLSSLTRALEQFRSEVVNAKAEDEVDRVGTQEITQQLDDIERKLERAGLSFGEHRSDVKTSTAALKEARKAFLTMNEEEGTLEKLTPWSGKTEQAKEEAHRNFRVQKNKIEDRGVFSVGPPGASFSAEVTYDGQSVTADLRDREQTLQNEIFASLRERLDDLSDEHRREVESVLDRDASIERLRDIARDAFKDEIEGTDEVKARKNEIEDELDQLETDRDIYESTIDLFEELNQQRETYSDRLAEFNRKQNEYETESTRSVSTEREDSAYIKTTKPNDVFRVTGDEGIGESDLFSSKEENQRTYGALEDLVENVFNERYSGIKRRRFSKGRQRYDDIKIRVGVLSQAVDQIDPDAIDFENRFNNAFDLGATGNRVENPYTSWQHDIGDKWDIGLCVFIDGIFLDNIRKMVQADGYRAGYETRRSELGDDILVHHNYGLEDGFYVRRAKTLNMEDEDDAGFYLQDESDIVDELLERYVETVPTNDSADAGVDAGAGTDGQSDDEGEIQSYEYSGEME
;
A
#
# COMPACT_ATOMS: atom_id res chain seq x y z
N MET A 1 33.50 -25.18 27.24
CA MET A 1 32.67 -25.65 28.38
C MET A 1 33.13 -27.01 28.92
N ASN A 2 33.01 -27.23 30.23
CA ASN A 2 33.09 -28.52 30.91
C ASN A 2 31.71 -28.85 31.51
N LEU A 3 31.23 -30.05 31.30
CA LEU A 3 30.05 -30.62 31.94
C LEU A 3 30.41 -32.00 32.52
N PRO A 4 29.61 -32.54 33.44
CA PRO A 4 29.78 -33.91 33.89
C PRO A 4 29.57 -34.88 32.72
N GLU A 5 30.29 -35.99 32.74
CA GLU A 5 30.18 -37.03 31.70
C GLU A 5 28.81 -37.71 31.72
N ARG A 6 28.14 -37.70 32.90
CA ARG A 6 26.81 -38.28 33.11
C ARG A 6 25.89 -37.25 33.78
N ILE A 7 24.71 -37.06 33.19
CA ILE A 7 23.62 -36.28 33.76
C ILE A 7 22.42 -37.21 33.90
N PHE A 8 21.98 -37.44 35.13
CA PHE A 8 20.74 -38.17 35.41
C PHE A 8 19.63 -37.18 35.71
N SER A 9 18.53 -37.27 34.99
CA SER A 9 17.34 -36.44 35.23
C SER A 9 16.20 -37.34 35.69
N THR A 10 15.63 -37.08 36.86
CA THR A 10 14.55 -37.91 37.43
C THR A 10 13.23 -37.15 37.55
N GLY A 11 12.16 -37.78 37.05
CA GLY A 11 10.80 -37.24 37.08
C GLY A 11 10.60 -35.97 36.24
N GLY A 12 9.41 -35.36 36.37
CA GLY A 12 8.97 -34.28 35.47
C GLY A 12 9.86 -33.03 35.45
N ALA A 13 10.24 -32.49 36.62
CA ALA A 13 11.07 -31.28 36.69
C ALA A 13 12.49 -31.52 36.14
N GLY A 14 13.14 -32.62 36.55
CA GLY A 14 14.44 -32.98 36.01
C GLY A 14 14.40 -33.17 34.49
N LYS A 15 13.34 -33.83 33.99
CA LYS A 15 13.14 -34.08 32.55
C LYS A 15 13.03 -32.79 31.74
N LYS A 16 12.34 -31.77 32.26
CA LYS A 16 12.20 -30.47 31.60
C LYS A 16 13.55 -29.75 31.45
N ILE A 17 14.32 -29.67 32.53
CA ILE A 17 15.68 -29.09 32.50
C ILE A 17 16.62 -29.88 31.58
N ALA A 18 16.54 -31.21 31.59
CA ALA A 18 17.35 -32.05 30.69
C ALA A 18 17.01 -31.81 29.22
N PHE A 19 15.72 -31.60 28.90
CA PHE A 19 15.34 -31.22 27.54
C PHE A 19 15.83 -29.82 27.18
N GLU A 20 15.69 -28.83 28.07
CA GLU A 20 16.19 -27.47 27.83
C GLU A 20 17.71 -27.47 27.56
N LEU A 21 18.48 -28.22 28.35
CA LEU A 21 19.92 -28.42 28.16
C LEU A 21 20.26 -29.02 26.79
N LEU A 22 19.44 -29.98 26.32
CA LEU A 22 19.64 -30.70 25.07
C LEU A 22 19.08 -29.95 23.84
N GLU A 23 18.28 -28.91 24.05
CA GLU A 23 17.71 -28.06 23.00
C GLU A 23 18.47 -26.74 22.85
N SER A 24 19.16 -26.30 23.91
CA SER A 24 20.04 -25.14 23.90
C SER A 24 21.20 -25.30 22.90
N GLU A 25 21.11 -24.64 21.75
CA GLU A 25 22.08 -24.77 20.66
C GLU A 25 23.51 -24.41 21.09
N TRP A 26 23.67 -23.35 21.89
CA TRP A 26 24.98 -22.92 22.39
C TRP A 26 25.66 -24.01 23.26
N VAL A 27 24.89 -24.76 24.05
CA VAL A 27 25.39 -25.89 24.85
C VAL A 27 25.83 -27.03 23.93
N LEU A 28 24.99 -27.41 22.97
CA LEU A 28 25.31 -28.47 22.01
C LEU A 28 26.59 -28.14 21.23
N ARG A 29 26.71 -26.91 20.72
CA ARG A 29 27.89 -26.44 20.00
C ARG A 29 29.14 -26.48 20.87
N GLU A 30 29.07 -26.07 22.14
CA GLU A 30 30.21 -26.07 23.05
C GLU A 30 30.69 -27.47 23.48
N ILE A 31 29.78 -28.43 23.63
CA ILE A 31 30.13 -29.84 23.91
C ILE A 31 30.71 -30.51 22.65
N LEU A 32 30.08 -30.30 21.50
CA LEU A 32 30.47 -30.91 20.23
C LEU A 32 31.71 -30.26 19.60
N ARG A 33 32.10 -29.07 20.05
CA ARG A 33 33.27 -28.32 19.57
C ARG A 33 34.49 -29.23 19.38
N PRO A 34 35.10 -29.28 18.18
CA PRO A 34 36.25 -30.15 17.93
C PRO A 34 37.44 -29.82 18.85
N ARG A 35 37.96 -30.84 19.54
CA ARG A 35 39.10 -30.72 20.48
C ARG A 35 40.04 -31.93 20.33
N PRO A 36 41.32 -31.82 20.74
CA PRO A 36 42.25 -32.96 20.76
C PRO A 36 41.74 -34.12 21.63
N ASN A 37 41.11 -33.79 22.77
CA ASN A 37 40.41 -34.71 23.63
C ASN A 37 38.92 -34.35 23.59
N PRO A 38 38.11 -35.02 22.75
CA PRO A 38 36.69 -34.72 22.64
C PRO A 38 35.96 -35.05 23.95
N GLN A 39 35.02 -34.19 24.33
CA GLN A 39 34.12 -34.47 25.45
C GLN A 39 33.02 -35.42 25.04
N SER A 40 32.53 -36.20 26.00
CA SER A 40 31.35 -37.06 25.83
C SER A 40 30.43 -36.82 27.00
N VAL A 41 29.17 -36.50 26.72
CA VAL A 41 28.13 -36.32 27.73
C VAL A 41 27.01 -37.29 27.42
N THR A 42 26.56 -38.04 28.43
CA THR A 42 25.34 -38.84 28.33
C THR A 42 24.30 -38.30 29.29
N VAL A 43 23.13 -37.96 28.75
CA VAL A 43 21.96 -37.52 29.51
C VAL A 43 20.97 -38.68 29.60
N THR A 44 20.76 -39.20 30.81
CA THR A 44 19.85 -40.30 31.08
C THR A 44 18.61 -39.76 31.80
N ILE A 45 17.48 -39.76 31.10
CA ILE A 45 16.18 -39.33 31.61
C ILE A 45 15.43 -40.55 32.14
N ILE A 46 15.13 -40.54 33.44
CA ILE A 46 14.39 -41.60 34.13
C ILE A 46 13.03 -41.05 34.56
N ASP A 47 11.96 -41.64 34.02
CA ASP A 47 10.59 -41.22 34.32
C ASP A 47 9.67 -42.43 34.56
N THR A 48 8.43 -42.14 34.94
CA THR A 48 7.35 -43.08 35.25
C THR A 48 6.02 -42.70 34.57
N ALA A 49 5.94 -41.54 33.91
CA ALA A 49 4.73 -41.07 33.27
C ALA A 49 4.55 -41.68 31.87
N GLU A 50 3.49 -42.47 31.68
CA GLU A 50 3.23 -43.17 30.41
C GLU A 50 2.55 -42.29 29.35
N GLU A 51 1.67 -41.35 29.72
CA GLU A 51 0.96 -40.50 28.73
C GLU A 51 1.92 -39.59 27.93
N GLU A 52 3.01 -39.14 28.56
CA GLU A 52 3.98 -38.23 27.96
C GLU A 52 5.01 -38.97 27.08
N GLU A 53 5.02 -40.32 27.05
CA GLU A 53 6.05 -41.12 26.35
C GLU A 53 6.15 -40.80 24.86
N ASN A 54 5.01 -40.69 24.16
CA ASN A 54 5.03 -40.45 22.71
C ASN A 54 5.58 -39.06 22.39
N SER A 55 5.16 -38.02 23.13
CA SER A 55 5.69 -36.66 22.97
C SER A 55 7.17 -36.59 23.34
N ASP A 56 7.58 -37.24 24.42
CA ASP A 56 8.97 -37.25 24.88
C ASP A 56 9.89 -37.96 23.87
N ARG A 57 9.43 -39.09 23.31
CA ARG A 57 10.18 -39.80 22.26
C ARG A 57 10.32 -38.99 20.97
N GLN A 58 9.29 -38.23 20.59
CA GLN A 58 9.36 -37.33 19.45
C GLN A 58 10.38 -36.22 19.71
N ARG A 59 10.28 -35.54 20.86
CA ARG A 59 11.23 -34.48 21.27
C ARG A 59 12.68 -34.99 21.28
N ILE A 60 12.92 -36.20 21.78
CA ILE A 60 14.25 -36.84 21.75
C ILE A 60 14.72 -37.13 20.32
N ALA A 61 13.83 -37.54 19.42
CA ALA A 61 14.19 -37.76 18.03
C ALA A 61 14.62 -36.45 17.37
N ASP A 62 13.88 -35.37 17.61
CA ASP A 62 14.18 -34.02 17.11
C ASP A 62 15.53 -33.51 17.68
N ILE A 63 15.77 -33.68 18.98
CA ILE A 63 17.05 -33.38 19.65
C ILE A 63 18.20 -34.17 19.01
N ARG A 64 18.04 -35.46 18.76
CA ARG A 64 19.09 -36.30 18.14
C ARG A 64 19.39 -35.89 16.71
N GLU A 65 18.36 -35.49 15.95
CA GLU A 65 18.52 -34.94 14.61
C GLU A 65 19.30 -33.62 14.65
N ASN A 66 18.97 -32.72 15.58
CA ASN A 66 19.70 -31.47 15.77
C ASN A 66 21.17 -31.69 16.16
N ILE A 67 21.43 -32.56 17.15
CA ILE A 67 22.79 -32.96 17.56
C ILE A 67 23.57 -33.51 16.35
N ALA A 68 22.96 -34.36 15.53
CA ALA A 68 23.61 -34.91 14.35
C ALA A 68 23.93 -33.83 13.31
N SER A 69 23.00 -32.90 13.07
CA SER A 69 23.17 -31.76 12.18
C SER A 69 24.36 -30.88 12.60
N ILE A 70 24.37 -30.41 13.86
CA ILE A 70 25.45 -29.58 14.41
C ILE A 70 26.78 -30.33 14.39
N LYS A 71 26.79 -31.62 14.72
CA LYS A 71 28.01 -32.45 14.69
C LYS A 71 28.57 -32.58 13.28
N ASP A 72 27.73 -32.75 12.26
CA ASP A 72 28.17 -32.84 10.86
C ASP A 72 28.66 -31.49 10.31
N GLU A 73 28.02 -30.38 10.70
CA GLU A 73 28.52 -29.02 10.45
C GLU A 73 29.94 -28.84 11.00
N LEU A 74 30.15 -29.18 12.28
CA LEU A 74 31.44 -29.02 12.97
C LEU A 74 32.53 -29.97 12.47
N ARG A 75 32.19 -31.16 11.93
CA ARG A 75 33.16 -32.10 11.31
C ARG A 75 33.91 -31.50 10.12
N SER A 76 33.32 -30.49 9.48
CA SER A 76 33.92 -29.83 8.31
C SER A 76 35.09 -28.89 8.67
N THR A 77 35.33 -28.64 9.96
CA THR A 77 36.42 -27.77 10.43
C THR A 77 37.69 -28.57 10.74
N ASP A 78 38.86 -28.11 10.28
CA ASP A 78 40.17 -28.80 10.36
C ASP A 78 40.77 -28.94 11.78
N ASN A 79 39.98 -28.76 12.85
CA ASN A 79 40.48 -28.50 14.22
C ASN A 79 40.37 -29.66 15.23
N GLY A 80 40.05 -30.89 14.81
CA GLY A 80 40.06 -32.07 15.70
C GLY A 80 38.87 -33.01 15.49
N ARG A 81 38.57 -33.85 16.48
CA ARG A 81 37.36 -34.69 16.48
C ARG A 81 36.26 -33.98 17.28
N PRO A 82 35.03 -33.87 16.75
CA PRO A 82 33.89 -33.39 17.52
C PRO A 82 33.63 -34.24 18.76
N GLY A 83 33.04 -33.61 19.78
CA GLY A 83 32.51 -34.29 20.96
C GLY A 83 31.36 -35.27 20.65
N ASP A 84 30.79 -35.84 21.69
CA ASP A 84 29.63 -36.72 21.61
C ASP A 84 28.58 -36.38 22.67
N ILE A 85 27.32 -36.48 22.28
CA ILE A 85 26.17 -36.32 23.17
C ILE A 85 25.26 -37.51 22.93
N ASP A 86 25.00 -38.28 23.99
CA ASP A 86 24.06 -39.39 23.96
C ASP A 86 22.88 -39.10 24.87
N VAL A 87 21.69 -39.52 24.44
CA VAL A 87 20.43 -39.26 25.13
C VAL A 87 19.73 -40.60 25.36
N GLU A 88 19.59 -40.98 26.61
CA GLU A 88 18.92 -42.21 27.04
C GLU A 88 17.60 -41.85 27.72
N TYR A 89 16.51 -42.53 27.34
CA TYR A 89 15.20 -42.32 27.94
C TYR A 89 14.63 -43.64 28.45
N LYS A 90 14.51 -43.73 29.77
CA LYS A 90 14.03 -44.92 30.47
C LYS A 90 12.77 -44.61 31.25
N LEU A 91 11.67 -45.19 30.76
CA LEU A 91 10.42 -45.26 31.50
C LEU A 91 10.45 -46.53 32.38
N ILE A 92 10.56 -46.37 33.70
CA ILE A 92 10.75 -47.52 34.60
C ILE A 92 9.52 -48.42 34.70
N THR A 93 8.34 -47.93 34.31
CA THR A 93 7.09 -48.72 34.29
C THR A 93 6.98 -49.64 33.08
N ARG A 94 7.72 -49.37 31.99
CA ARG A 94 7.53 -50.04 30.69
C ARG A 94 7.87 -51.54 30.69
N ASN A 95 8.93 -51.92 31.41
CA ASN A 95 9.47 -53.29 31.38
C ASN A 95 9.07 -54.11 32.62
N ILE A 96 8.25 -53.55 33.52
CA ILE A 96 7.77 -54.22 34.73
C ILE A 96 6.28 -54.51 34.62
N GLN A 97 5.83 -55.62 35.21
CA GLN A 97 4.40 -55.97 35.23
C GLN A 97 3.69 -55.16 36.31
N LEU A 98 2.65 -54.39 35.97
CA LEU A 98 1.91 -53.54 36.90
C LEU A 98 0.39 -53.62 36.65
N ASN A 99 -0.09 -54.81 36.30
CA ASN A 99 -1.49 -55.00 35.91
C ASN A 99 -2.42 -55.08 37.13
N ASP A 100 -1.88 -55.41 38.30
CA ASP A 100 -2.61 -55.59 39.57
C ASP A 100 -1.74 -55.13 40.75
N GLN A 101 -2.34 -54.70 41.86
CA GLN A 101 -1.64 -54.35 43.09
C GLN A 101 -0.76 -55.50 43.60
N ASN A 102 -1.18 -56.75 43.38
CA ASN A 102 -0.43 -57.97 43.67
C ASN A 102 0.97 -58.01 43.02
N ASP A 103 1.20 -57.24 41.97
CA ASP A 103 2.49 -57.13 41.32
C ASP A 103 3.54 -56.39 42.18
N LEU A 104 3.13 -55.64 43.22
CA LEU A 104 4.01 -54.98 44.18
C LEU A 104 3.93 -55.58 45.59
N ILE A 105 2.76 -56.11 46.00
CA ILE A 105 2.54 -56.59 47.38
C ILE A 105 2.27 -58.09 47.47
N GLY A 106 2.25 -58.81 46.35
CA GLY A 106 1.89 -60.23 46.33
C GLY A 106 2.97 -61.14 46.91
N GLU A 107 2.56 -62.31 47.42
CA GLU A 107 3.42 -63.33 48.08
C GLU A 107 4.59 -63.83 47.21
N SER A 108 4.55 -63.62 45.88
CA SER A 108 5.64 -63.99 44.97
C SER A 108 6.42 -62.81 44.38
N ALA A 109 5.90 -61.59 44.54
CA ALA A 109 6.51 -60.37 44.05
C ALA A 109 7.49 -59.81 45.10
N VAL A 110 7.05 -59.67 46.35
CA VAL A 110 7.86 -59.12 47.45
C VAL A 110 9.18 -59.89 47.65
N PRO A 111 9.22 -61.24 47.75
CA PRO A 111 10.48 -61.99 47.85
C PRO A 111 11.44 -61.78 46.68
N ARG A 112 10.91 -61.52 45.48
CA ARG A 112 11.72 -61.31 44.28
C ARG A 112 12.35 -59.92 44.26
N ILE A 113 11.54 -58.91 44.56
CA ILE A 113 11.98 -57.51 44.60
C ILE A 113 13.01 -57.31 45.70
N THR A 114 12.72 -57.80 46.92
CA THR A 114 13.61 -57.72 48.08
C THR A 114 14.94 -58.44 47.81
N ALA A 115 14.90 -59.68 47.32
CA ALA A 115 16.12 -60.43 46.97
C ALA A 115 16.97 -59.75 45.89
N GLY A 116 16.35 -59.12 44.88
CA GLY A 116 17.05 -58.40 43.82
C GLY A 116 17.80 -57.16 44.31
N ASN A 117 17.36 -56.56 45.42
CA ASN A 117 17.97 -55.36 46.01
C ASN A 117 18.77 -55.66 47.30
N GLY A 118 18.86 -56.93 47.71
CA GLY A 118 19.56 -57.31 48.95
C GLY A 118 18.85 -56.87 50.24
N MET A 119 17.53 -56.76 50.19
CA MET A 119 16.66 -56.26 51.26
C MET A 119 16.00 -57.41 52.04
N ASP A 120 15.69 -57.22 53.32
CA ASP A 120 14.84 -58.15 54.09
C ASP A 120 13.38 -58.06 53.63
N GLU A 121 12.70 -59.20 53.51
CA GLU A 121 11.28 -59.26 53.13
C GLU A 121 10.39 -58.56 54.15
N GLU A 122 10.74 -58.64 55.44
CA GLU A 122 9.99 -58.00 56.52
C GLU A 122 10.00 -56.46 56.40
N ASN A 123 11.00 -55.88 55.75
CA ASN A 123 11.14 -54.42 55.60
C ASN A 123 10.38 -53.84 54.40
N TRP A 124 9.63 -54.66 53.64
CA TRP A 124 8.82 -54.14 52.53
C TRP A 124 7.69 -53.24 53.03
N TRP A 125 7.73 -51.97 52.65
CA TRP A 125 6.89 -50.90 53.23
C TRP A 125 5.62 -50.58 52.43
N VAL A 126 5.40 -51.19 51.26
CA VAL A 126 4.23 -50.90 50.42
C VAL A 126 3.10 -51.86 50.77
N GLU A 127 1.92 -51.30 51.04
CA GLU A 127 0.69 -52.03 51.38
C GLU A 127 -0.43 -51.69 50.39
N GLU A 128 -1.55 -52.42 50.45
CA GLU A 128 -2.70 -52.26 49.56
C GLU A 128 -3.22 -50.80 49.55
N GLN A 129 -3.36 -50.17 50.72
CA GLN A 129 -3.82 -48.78 50.86
C GLN A 129 -2.85 -47.74 50.26
N HIS A 130 -1.58 -48.11 50.06
CA HIS A 130 -0.60 -47.24 49.42
C HIS A 130 -0.77 -47.19 47.90
N ILE A 131 -1.48 -48.16 47.32
CA ILE A 131 -1.70 -48.34 45.88
C ILE A 131 -3.16 -47.99 45.56
N ASN A 132 -3.40 -47.08 44.61
CA ASN A 132 -4.78 -46.76 44.20
C ASN A 132 -5.36 -47.90 43.33
N GLU A 133 -6.65 -48.22 43.47
CA GLU A 133 -7.34 -49.33 42.75
C GLU A 133 -7.27 -49.21 41.22
N ASN A 134 -7.22 -47.98 40.70
CA ASN A 134 -6.74 -47.68 39.36
C ASN A 134 -5.31 -47.20 39.52
N LEU A 135 -4.35 -48.07 39.21
CA LEU A 135 -2.96 -47.72 38.98
C LEU A 135 -2.88 -46.75 37.78
N ASP A 136 -3.35 -45.51 37.98
CA ASP A 136 -3.47 -44.47 36.98
C ASP A 136 -2.08 -43.83 36.78
N PHE A 137 -1.17 -44.62 36.21
CA PHE A 137 0.20 -44.23 35.85
C PHE A 137 0.24 -43.23 34.69
N ALA A 138 -0.92 -42.90 34.14
CA ALA A 138 -1.10 -42.09 32.97
C ALA A 138 -0.42 -40.71 33.14
N THR A 139 -0.58 -40.05 34.29
CA THR A 139 -0.09 -38.67 34.52
C THR A 139 1.29 -38.55 35.21
N GLY A 140 1.97 -39.68 35.46
CA GLY A 140 3.18 -39.76 36.28
C GLY A 140 2.86 -39.91 37.78
N VAL A 141 3.59 -40.79 38.45
CA VAL A 141 3.32 -41.35 39.80
C VAL A 141 2.58 -40.41 40.76
N VAL A 142 1.51 -40.94 41.37
CA VAL A 142 0.83 -40.42 42.58
C VAL A 142 1.91 -39.86 43.50
N ARG A 143 1.86 -38.57 43.87
CA ARG A 143 2.89 -37.78 44.59
C ARG A 143 3.33 -38.37 45.96
N LYS A 144 3.86 -39.58 45.94
CA LYS A 144 4.23 -40.51 47.01
C LYS A 144 5.63 -41.02 46.67
N ARG A 145 6.63 -40.55 47.41
CA ARG A 145 8.06 -40.88 47.21
C ARG A 145 8.35 -42.36 47.45
N GLY A 146 7.77 -42.95 48.49
CA GLY A 146 7.95 -44.36 48.83
C GLY A 146 7.41 -45.31 47.77
N LEU A 147 6.36 -44.90 47.02
CA LEU A 147 5.88 -45.66 45.88
C LEU A 147 6.84 -45.54 44.69
N GLY A 148 7.37 -44.35 44.41
CA GLY A 148 8.42 -44.15 43.40
C GLY A 148 9.64 -45.04 43.64
N LYS A 149 10.11 -45.09 44.90
CA LYS A 149 11.20 -45.99 45.34
C LYS A 149 10.86 -47.46 45.08
N ALA A 150 9.68 -47.92 45.47
CA ALA A 150 9.26 -49.31 45.30
C ALA A 150 9.24 -49.73 43.83
N MET A 151 8.80 -48.83 42.94
CA MET A 151 8.79 -49.05 41.49
C MET A 151 10.20 -49.20 40.92
N TYR A 152 11.13 -48.37 41.42
CA TYR A 152 12.54 -48.50 41.04
C TYR A 152 13.19 -49.76 41.57
N TYR A 153 12.90 -50.17 42.81
CA TYR A 153 13.40 -51.44 43.35
C TYR A 153 12.88 -52.62 42.55
N LYS A 154 11.59 -52.57 42.16
CA LYS A 154 11.01 -53.57 41.27
C LYS A 154 11.70 -53.59 39.91
N ALA A 155 11.84 -52.44 39.28
CA ALA A 155 12.51 -52.34 37.98
C ALA A 155 13.97 -52.77 38.07
N TYR A 156 14.67 -52.45 39.16
CA TYR A 156 16.06 -52.87 39.36
C TYR A 156 16.20 -54.39 39.53
N ALA A 157 15.19 -55.05 40.12
CA ALA A 157 15.16 -56.50 40.29
C ALA A 157 14.69 -57.28 39.05
N GLU A 158 13.83 -56.70 38.21
CA GLU A 158 13.18 -57.41 37.09
C GLU A 158 13.64 -56.96 35.69
N ASP A 159 14.20 -55.76 35.55
CA ASP A 159 14.65 -55.20 34.27
C ASP A 159 16.19 -55.18 34.18
N ASP A 160 16.74 -56.21 33.54
CA ASP A 160 18.19 -56.35 33.33
C ASP A 160 18.81 -55.10 32.65
N GLU A 161 18.03 -54.33 31.89
CA GLU A 161 18.50 -53.11 31.24
C GLU A 161 18.70 -51.95 32.22
N LEU A 162 17.89 -51.81 33.28
CA LEU A 162 17.98 -50.67 34.21
C LEU A 162 19.34 -50.62 34.91
N SER A 163 19.86 -51.79 35.27
CA SER A 163 21.21 -51.93 35.83
C SER A 163 22.31 -51.46 34.87
N THR A 164 22.06 -51.48 33.56
CA THR A 164 22.99 -51.03 32.50
C THR A 164 22.92 -49.51 32.30
N TYR A 165 21.73 -48.90 32.44
CA TYR A 165 21.57 -47.44 32.39
C TYR A 165 22.20 -46.74 33.60
N ILE A 166 22.20 -47.38 34.77
CA ILE A 166 22.84 -46.86 36.00
C ILE A 166 24.31 -47.28 35.99
N ASP A 167 25.09 -46.89 34.98
CA ASP A 167 26.52 -47.20 34.89
C ASP A 167 27.37 -45.94 34.77
N LEU A 168 28.57 -45.98 35.35
CA LEU A 168 29.50 -44.84 35.37
C LEU A 168 30.75 -45.14 34.54
N PRO A 169 31.27 -44.17 33.78
CA PRO A 169 32.59 -44.28 33.17
C PRO A 169 33.71 -44.30 34.24
N ASP A 170 34.91 -44.74 33.85
CA ASP A 170 36.05 -45.14 34.70
C ASP A 170 36.63 -44.08 35.68
N LYS A 171 36.03 -42.89 35.79
CA LYS A 171 36.17 -41.82 36.81
C LYS A 171 35.40 -40.60 36.28
N GLY A 172 34.57 -39.93 37.08
CA GLY A 172 33.88 -38.74 36.57
C GLY A 172 33.01 -38.02 37.59
N LYS A 173 32.69 -36.76 37.26
CA LYS A 173 31.65 -35.95 37.91
C LYS A 173 30.29 -36.35 37.35
N VAL A 174 29.26 -36.36 38.19
CA VAL A 174 27.87 -36.73 37.84
C VAL A 174 26.93 -35.63 38.32
N ALA A 175 25.98 -35.22 37.49
CA ALA A 175 24.86 -34.37 37.90
C ALA A 175 23.58 -35.19 38.05
N VAL A 176 22.81 -34.92 39.08
CA VAL A 176 21.44 -35.43 39.25
C VAL A 176 20.48 -34.24 39.29
N LEU A 177 19.52 -34.19 38.36
CA LEU A 177 18.50 -33.15 38.25
C LEU A 177 17.16 -33.71 38.74
N SER A 178 16.54 -33.08 39.74
CA SER A 178 15.28 -33.59 40.29
C SER A 178 14.43 -32.57 41.03
N GLY A 179 13.11 -32.70 40.91
CA GLY A 179 12.15 -31.94 41.72
C GLY A 179 11.91 -32.59 43.08
N LEU A 180 12.15 -31.86 44.17
CA LEU A 180 12.06 -32.38 45.55
C LEU A 180 10.62 -32.60 46.03
N GLY A 181 9.63 -31.96 45.40
CA GLY A 181 8.20 -32.19 45.65
C GLY A 181 7.58 -33.37 44.89
N GLY A 182 8.29 -33.92 43.89
CA GLY A 182 7.75 -34.97 43.00
C GLY A 182 7.85 -36.38 43.59
N GLY A 183 6.89 -37.27 43.27
CA GLY A 183 6.92 -38.67 43.72
C GLY A 183 8.07 -39.48 43.13
N THR A 184 8.24 -39.44 41.80
CA THR A 184 9.33 -40.15 41.11
C THR A 184 10.66 -39.44 41.25
N GLY A 185 10.72 -38.12 41.06
CA GLY A 185 11.98 -37.38 41.11
C GLY A 185 12.68 -37.59 42.46
N SER A 186 12.11 -37.01 43.52
CA SER A 186 12.67 -37.09 44.88
C SER A 186 12.61 -38.47 45.53
N GLY A 187 11.79 -39.38 45.01
CA GLY A 187 11.67 -40.76 45.48
C GLY A 187 12.74 -41.70 44.92
N LEU A 188 13.61 -41.25 44.02
CA LEU A 188 14.68 -42.06 43.42
C LEU A 188 16.09 -41.55 43.72
N ILE A 189 16.26 -40.26 44.03
CA ILE A 189 17.57 -39.61 44.03
C ILE A 189 18.59 -40.24 45.00
N ILE A 190 18.17 -40.62 46.22
CA ILE A 190 19.08 -41.15 47.24
C ILE A 190 19.56 -42.56 46.83
N ASP A 191 18.64 -43.43 46.41
CA ASP A 191 18.95 -44.79 45.96
C ASP A 191 19.79 -44.79 44.68
N LEU A 192 19.45 -43.92 43.73
CA LEU A 192 20.24 -43.73 42.52
C LEU A 192 21.67 -43.34 42.86
N ALA A 193 21.86 -42.34 43.74
CA ALA A 193 23.19 -41.91 44.16
C ALA A 193 23.97 -43.03 44.88
N ARG A 194 23.32 -43.77 45.78
CA ARG A 194 23.91 -44.92 46.47
C ARG A 194 24.32 -46.04 45.50
N HIS A 195 23.46 -46.42 44.56
CA HIS A 195 23.78 -47.42 43.54
C HIS A 195 24.95 -46.98 42.65
N LEU A 196 25.01 -45.71 42.28
CA LEU A 196 26.13 -45.13 41.53
C LEU A 196 27.44 -45.17 42.36
N GLN A 197 27.40 -44.79 43.64
CA GLN A 197 28.55 -44.84 44.55
C GLN A 197 29.02 -46.29 44.84
N GLN A 198 28.10 -47.24 44.92
CA GLN A 198 28.41 -48.67 45.10
C GLN A 198 29.19 -49.22 43.91
N LYS A 199 28.79 -48.84 42.69
CA LYS A 199 29.50 -49.19 41.46
C LYS A 199 30.85 -48.47 41.34
N GLN A 200 30.89 -47.18 41.67
CA GLN A 200 32.10 -46.37 41.61
C GLN A 200 32.24 -45.46 42.83
N ARG A 201 33.01 -45.92 43.82
CA ARG A 201 33.20 -45.22 45.12
C ARG A 201 33.86 -43.84 45.04
N THR A 202 34.45 -43.49 43.89
CA THR A 202 35.15 -42.21 43.68
C THR A 202 34.34 -41.22 42.85
N ALA A 203 33.08 -41.54 42.53
CA ALA A 203 32.20 -40.64 41.78
C ALA A 203 31.81 -39.43 42.64
N GLU A 204 32.00 -38.23 42.09
CA GLU A 204 31.51 -36.98 42.68
C GLU A 204 30.11 -36.70 42.13
N ILE A 205 29.08 -36.93 42.93
CA ILE A 205 27.67 -36.77 42.54
C ILE A 205 27.13 -35.48 43.13
N THR A 206 26.69 -34.56 42.29
CA THR A 206 26.05 -33.30 42.68
C THR A 206 24.55 -33.36 42.39
N LEU A 207 23.73 -32.96 43.37
CA LEU A 207 22.28 -32.81 43.22
C LEU A 207 21.94 -31.36 42.87
N PHE A 208 21.18 -31.17 41.79
CA PHE A 208 20.44 -29.94 41.51
C PHE A 208 18.96 -30.20 41.81
N GLY A 209 18.53 -29.79 43.00
CA GLY A 209 17.21 -30.04 43.57
C GLY A 209 16.28 -28.85 43.42
N ILE A 210 15.19 -29.01 42.69
CA ILE A 210 14.18 -27.96 42.49
C ILE A 210 13.24 -27.99 43.69
N LEU A 211 13.18 -26.88 44.42
CA LEU A 211 12.30 -26.67 45.55
C LEU A 211 10.91 -26.27 45.05
N PRO A 212 9.85 -27.04 45.38
CA PRO A 212 8.50 -26.74 44.89
C PRO A 212 7.95 -25.47 45.54
N ASN A 213 7.04 -24.79 44.84
CA ASN A 213 6.30 -23.70 45.46
C ASN A 213 5.33 -24.28 46.50
N HIS A 214 5.23 -23.65 47.66
CA HIS A 214 4.31 -24.08 48.72
C HIS A 214 2.82 -24.13 48.30
N THR A 215 2.46 -23.42 47.23
CA THR A 215 1.11 -23.40 46.65
C THR A 215 0.82 -24.60 45.73
N GLU A 216 1.83 -25.39 45.34
CA GLU A 216 1.63 -26.56 44.46
C GLU A 216 0.77 -27.66 45.10
N GLY A 217 0.75 -27.74 46.43
CA GLY A 217 -0.12 -28.65 47.18
C GLY A 217 0.52 -29.29 48.41
N ILE A 218 -0.33 -29.82 49.29
CA ILE A 218 0.08 -30.45 50.55
C ILE A 218 0.99 -31.66 50.31
N ARG A 219 0.80 -32.41 49.21
CA ARG A 219 1.59 -33.62 48.91
C ARG A 219 3.01 -33.27 48.49
N GLU A 220 3.17 -32.26 47.64
CA GLU A 220 4.43 -31.70 47.20
C GLU A 220 5.22 -31.13 48.38
N ASN A 221 4.52 -30.41 49.27
CA ASN A 221 5.09 -29.88 50.52
C ASN A 221 5.59 -31.00 51.45
N ALA A 222 4.81 -32.06 51.64
CA ALA A 222 5.20 -33.21 52.45
C ALA A 222 6.42 -33.95 51.87
N ASN A 223 6.48 -34.09 50.54
CA ASN A 223 7.62 -34.69 49.85
C ASN A 223 8.90 -33.88 50.02
N ALA A 224 8.82 -32.55 49.81
CA ALA A 224 9.97 -31.67 49.96
C ALA A 224 10.49 -31.64 51.40
N PHE A 225 9.60 -31.60 52.40
CA PHE A 225 9.96 -31.69 53.81
C PHE A 225 10.73 -32.97 54.14
N ALA A 226 10.19 -34.12 53.73
CA ALA A 226 10.81 -35.42 53.97
C ALA A 226 12.16 -35.53 53.25
N ALA A 227 12.24 -35.11 51.99
CA ALA A 227 13.48 -35.14 51.21
C ALA A 227 14.59 -34.29 51.84
N LEU A 228 14.28 -33.06 52.24
CA LEU A 228 15.26 -32.18 52.89
C LEU A 228 15.69 -32.70 54.26
N SER A 229 14.76 -33.26 55.04
CA SER A 229 15.06 -33.88 56.34
C SER A 229 16.02 -35.09 56.19
N GLU A 230 15.78 -35.93 55.18
CA GLU A 230 16.62 -37.10 54.89
C GLU A 230 18.02 -36.69 54.38
N LEU A 231 18.10 -35.66 53.54
CA LEU A 231 19.37 -35.11 53.06
C LEU A 231 20.19 -34.47 54.18
N GLU A 232 19.56 -33.73 55.10
CA GLU A 232 20.24 -33.21 56.30
C GLU A 232 20.76 -34.36 57.15
N TYR A 233 19.91 -35.35 57.46
CA TYR A 233 20.29 -36.49 58.29
C TYR A 233 21.49 -37.25 57.74
N LEU A 234 21.49 -37.57 56.43
CA LEU A 234 22.61 -38.27 55.78
C LEU A 234 23.93 -37.51 55.91
N ASN A 235 23.87 -36.18 55.88
CA ASN A 235 25.07 -35.36 56.08
C ASN A 235 25.51 -35.34 57.55
N LEU A 236 24.57 -35.20 58.49
CA LEU A 236 24.85 -35.22 59.94
C LEU A 236 25.51 -36.53 60.43
N ILE A 237 25.18 -37.67 59.83
CA ILE A 237 25.80 -38.96 60.19
C ILE A 237 27.11 -39.25 59.45
N GLY A 238 27.58 -38.33 58.60
CA GLY A 238 28.81 -38.51 57.81
C GLY A 238 28.68 -39.50 56.67
N GLU A 239 27.46 -39.76 56.17
CA GLU A 239 27.18 -40.63 55.02
C GLU A 239 26.45 -39.88 53.89
N PRO A 240 27.01 -38.77 53.37
CA PRO A 240 26.33 -37.97 52.36
C PRO A 240 26.13 -38.73 51.04
N ALA A 241 24.89 -38.77 50.56
CA ALA A 241 24.57 -39.33 49.24
C ALA A 241 25.11 -38.47 48.08
N PHE A 242 25.28 -37.17 48.31
CA PHE A 242 25.74 -36.19 47.33
C PHE A 242 26.90 -35.39 47.89
N LYS A 243 27.89 -35.09 47.05
CA LYS A 243 28.98 -34.17 47.38
C LYS A 243 28.40 -32.78 47.71
N ASP A 244 27.60 -32.26 46.78
CA ASP A 244 26.97 -30.94 46.87
C ASP A 244 25.46 -31.05 46.60
N ARG A 245 24.67 -30.26 47.33
CA ARG A 245 23.21 -30.20 47.22
C ARG A 245 22.78 -28.77 46.89
N ILE A 246 22.73 -28.49 45.59
CA ILE A 246 22.34 -27.19 45.06
C ILE A 246 20.82 -27.16 44.96
N LEU A 247 20.17 -26.32 45.75
CA LEU A 247 18.74 -26.15 45.80
C LEU A 247 18.32 -24.92 45.02
N LEU A 248 17.27 -25.04 44.22
CA LEU A 248 16.78 -23.98 43.34
C LEU A 248 15.31 -23.70 43.63
N PRO A 249 14.97 -22.54 44.23
CA PRO A 249 13.59 -22.11 44.43
C PRO A 249 12.88 -21.82 43.12
N ILE A 250 11.72 -22.45 42.91
CA ILE A 250 10.84 -22.19 41.75
C ILE A 250 9.83 -21.06 42.02
N ASP A 251 9.75 -20.58 43.27
CA ASP A 251 8.82 -19.55 43.76
C ASP A 251 8.63 -18.32 42.83
N PRO A 252 9.68 -17.74 42.20
CA PRO A 252 9.54 -16.59 41.29
C PRO A 252 8.68 -16.85 40.05
N THR A 253 8.44 -18.11 39.68
CA THR A 253 7.59 -18.48 38.53
C THR A 253 6.09 -18.44 38.86
N ASP A 254 5.75 -18.30 40.14
CA ASP A 254 4.39 -18.45 40.68
C ASP A 254 3.68 -19.76 40.24
N PHE A 255 4.47 -20.78 39.88
CA PHE A 255 3.94 -22.09 39.51
C PHE A 255 3.21 -22.75 40.69
N ASP A 256 1.96 -23.14 40.45
CA ASP A 256 1.01 -23.71 41.42
C ASP A 256 0.65 -25.18 41.10
N GLY A 257 1.42 -25.82 40.21
CA GLY A 257 1.29 -27.24 39.88
C GLY A 257 0.63 -27.54 38.53
N LYS A 258 0.52 -28.83 38.18
CA LYS A 258 0.03 -29.30 36.85
C LYS A 258 -1.42 -28.89 36.52
N GLY A 259 -2.20 -28.44 37.51
CA GLY A 259 -3.61 -28.06 37.37
C GLY A 259 -3.90 -26.55 37.30
N GLY A 260 -2.88 -25.70 37.44
CA GLY A 260 -3.03 -24.25 37.47
C GLY A 260 -3.03 -23.54 36.11
N ASN A 261 -2.88 -22.21 36.12
CA ASN A 261 -3.02 -21.36 34.94
C ASN A 261 -1.79 -21.49 34.00
N LYS A 262 -1.81 -22.50 33.12
CA LYS A 262 -0.65 -22.94 32.33
C LYS A 262 -0.06 -21.89 31.38
N ILE A 263 -0.84 -20.92 30.89
CA ILE A 263 -0.41 -20.04 29.79
C ILE A 263 0.59 -18.97 30.27
N GLN A 264 0.36 -18.36 31.44
CA GLN A 264 1.29 -17.36 31.98
C GLN A 264 2.51 -18.03 32.65
N ASN A 265 2.29 -19.10 33.41
CA ASN A 265 3.37 -19.79 34.12
C ASN A 265 4.34 -20.53 33.19
N SER A 266 3.91 -20.90 31.97
CA SER A 266 4.77 -21.67 31.06
C SER A 266 6.01 -20.90 30.61
N GLN A 267 5.90 -19.58 30.40
CA GLN A 267 7.04 -18.77 29.99
C GLN A 267 8.05 -18.61 31.12
N LEU A 268 7.59 -18.26 32.33
CA LEU A 268 8.48 -18.11 33.50
C LEU A 268 9.17 -19.43 33.89
N LEU A 269 8.50 -20.58 33.70
CA LEU A 269 9.11 -21.89 33.87
C LEU A 269 10.20 -22.18 32.84
N GLN A 270 9.99 -21.78 31.58
CA GLN A 270 11.01 -21.91 30.54
C GLN A 270 12.22 -21.02 30.86
N GLU A 271 11.98 -19.77 31.29
CA GLU A 271 13.05 -18.87 31.76
C GLU A 271 13.84 -19.48 32.93
N PHE A 272 13.15 -20.14 33.87
CA PHE A 272 13.79 -20.87 34.97
C PHE A 272 14.65 -22.02 34.46
N ASP A 273 14.10 -22.91 33.63
CA ASP A 273 14.82 -24.06 33.08
C ASP A 273 16.07 -23.61 32.30
N GLU A 274 15.97 -22.53 31.53
CA GLU A 274 17.08 -21.92 30.78
C GLU A 274 18.16 -21.34 31.72
N ALA A 275 17.76 -20.61 32.75
CA ALA A 275 18.67 -20.04 33.74
C ALA A 275 19.44 -21.14 34.52
N ILE A 276 18.83 -22.30 34.76
CA ILE A 276 19.51 -23.45 35.39
C ILE A 276 20.67 -23.95 34.56
N ILE A 277 20.58 -23.90 33.23
CA ILE A 277 21.66 -24.33 32.33
C ILE A 277 22.91 -23.48 32.56
N TYR A 278 22.74 -22.16 32.72
CA TYR A 278 23.82 -21.26 33.11
C TYR A 278 24.36 -21.58 34.51
N LEU A 279 23.49 -21.92 35.48
CA LEU A 279 23.94 -22.31 36.82
C LEU A 279 24.83 -23.56 36.77
N MET A 280 24.38 -24.60 36.05
CA MET A 280 25.13 -25.85 35.88
C MET A 280 26.45 -25.60 35.16
N ALA A 281 26.42 -24.80 34.09
CA ALA A 281 27.62 -24.40 33.37
C ALA A 281 28.59 -23.67 34.31
N ALA A 282 28.13 -22.73 35.13
CA ALA A 282 28.97 -21.98 36.06
C ALA A 282 29.62 -22.91 37.10
N TYR A 283 28.84 -23.82 37.68
CA TYR A 283 29.30 -24.77 38.68
C TYR A 283 30.42 -25.69 38.18
N TYR A 284 30.29 -26.24 36.97
CA TYR A 284 31.30 -27.16 36.42
C TYR A 284 32.51 -26.47 35.77
N ASN A 285 32.50 -25.15 35.63
CA ASN A 285 33.52 -24.36 34.95
C ASN A 285 34.27 -23.38 35.86
N THR A 286 34.62 -23.83 37.07
CA THR A 286 35.44 -23.10 38.06
C THR A 286 36.95 -23.12 37.75
N VAL A 287 37.34 -23.07 36.47
CA VAL A 287 38.74 -23.30 36.04
C VAL A 287 39.71 -22.31 36.70
N GLY A 288 40.75 -22.82 37.37
CA GLY A 288 41.78 -21.99 38.00
C GLY A 288 41.51 -21.63 39.47
N THR A 289 40.43 -22.12 40.06
CA THR A 289 40.17 -22.05 41.51
C THR A 289 40.27 -23.44 42.15
N GLU A 290 40.72 -23.50 43.41
CA GLU A 290 40.43 -24.65 44.28
C GLU A 290 38.89 -24.79 44.42
N ASP A 291 38.39 -25.98 44.77
CA ASP A 291 36.96 -26.26 44.82
C ASP A 291 36.23 -25.24 45.72
N PRO A 292 35.45 -24.30 45.14
CA PRO A 292 34.90 -23.19 45.91
C PRO A 292 33.77 -23.64 46.86
N PHE A 293 33.24 -24.84 46.67
CA PHE A 293 32.17 -25.44 47.48
C PHE A 293 32.71 -26.39 48.56
N ALA A 294 34.03 -26.45 48.74
CA ALA A 294 34.63 -27.21 49.83
C ALA A 294 34.32 -26.60 51.21
N ASP A 295 34.38 -27.45 52.24
CA ASP A 295 34.31 -27.07 53.65
C ASP A 295 32.96 -26.45 54.08
N ALA A 296 31.84 -26.95 53.57
CA ALA A 296 30.51 -26.67 54.13
C ALA A 296 30.33 -27.44 55.45
N PRO A 297 29.78 -26.84 56.52
CA PRO A 297 29.55 -27.53 57.79
C PRO A 297 28.56 -28.69 57.66
N ASP A 298 28.73 -29.72 58.48
CA ASP A 298 27.92 -30.94 58.42
C ASP A 298 26.43 -30.68 58.70
N TYR A 299 26.14 -29.67 59.52
CA TYR A 299 24.78 -29.23 59.86
C TYR A 299 24.18 -28.22 58.89
N ALA A 300 24.97 -27.69 57.94
CA ALA A 300 24.56 -26.68 56.97
C ALA A 300 24.85 -27.13 55.52
N PRO A 301 24.31 -28.28 55.08
CA PRO A 301 24.78 -28.98 53.88
C PRO A 301 24.25 -28.42 52.56
N PHE A 302 23.37 -27.41 52.60
CA PHE A 302 22.67 -26.93 51.42
C PHE A 302 23.33 -25.68 50.83
N THR A 303 23.36 -25.63 49.51
CA THR A 303 23.74 -24.46 48.73
C THR A 303 22.50 -23.99 47.96
N ILE A 304 22.16 -22.71 48.02
CA ILE A 304 21.08 -22.15 47.19
C ILE A 304 21.67 -21.65 45.87
N GLY A 305 21.14 -22.10 44.74
CA GLY A 305 21.44 -21.57 43.42
C GLY A 305 20.43 -20.52 42.98
N VAL A 306 20.90 -19.33 42.63
CA VAL A 306 20.09 -18.25 42.05
C VAL A 306 20.69 -17.85 40.70
N PRO A 307 20.24 -18.47 39.60
CA PRO A 307 20.67 -18.09 38.27
C PRO A 307 19.88 -16.89 37.74
N GLN A 308 20.53 -16.02 36.99
CA GLN A 308 19.92 -14.88 36.31
C GLN A 308 20.59 -14.71 34.94
N ILE A 309 19.86 -14.20 33.95
CA ILE A 309 20.39 -13.92 32.61
C ILE A 309 20.08 -12.46 32.27
N LEU A 310 21.08 -11.73 31.78
CA LEU A 310 20.90 -10.48 31.07
C LEU A 310 21.00 -10.76 29.57
N ARG A 311 19.92 -10.57 28.83
CA ARG A 311 19.83 -10.84 27.39
C ARG A 311 19.78 -9.55 26.59
N TYR A 312 20.69 -9.39 25.65
CA TYR A 312 20.58 -8.33 24.66
C TYR A 312 19.63 -8.75 23.54
N ASN A 313 18.61 -7.94 23.26
CA ASN A 313 17.60 -8.22 22.24
C ASN A 313 18.07 -7.99 20.79
N VAL A 314 19.35 -8.21 20.48
CA VAL A 314 19.91 -7.91 19.16
C VAL A 314 19.28 -8.76 18.06
N GLU A 315 18.98 -10.04 18.33
CA GLU A 315 18.30 -10.90 17.37
C GLU A 315 16.90 -10.38 17.03
N ALA A 316 16.12 -10.02 18.06
CA ALA A 316 14.81 -9.40 17.86
C ALA A 316 14.91 -8.07 17.09
N ILE A 317 15.92 -7.23 17.39
CA ILE A 317 16.19 -6.00 16.64
C ILE A 317 16.48 -6.32 15.16
N ASN A 318 17.34 -7.29 14.87
CA ASN A 318 17.73 -7.64 13.51
C ASN A 318 16.57 -8.26 12.71
N GLU A 319 15.76 -9.10 13.34
CA GLU A 319 14.51 -9.63 12.76
C GLU A 319 13.52 -8.51 12.47
N GLY A 320 13.28 -7.62 13.45
CA GLY A 320 12.44 -6.44 13.29
C GLY A 320 12.90 -5.54 12.16
N ARG A 321 14.20 -5.24 12.07
CA ARG A 321 14.80 -4.46 10.98
C ARG A 321 14.61 -5.13 9.61
N THR A 322 14.71 -6.45 9.53
CA THR A 322 14.47 -7.20 8.29
C THR A 322 13.00 -7.11 7.88
N ALA A 323 12.08 -7.30 8.84
CA ALA A 323 10.65 -7.15 8.61
C ALA A 323 10.30 -5.73 8.14
N ILE A 324 10.85 -4.69 8.79
CA ILE A 324 10.67 -3.30 8.37
C ILE A 324 11.14 -3.10 6.94
N ARG A 325 12.36 -3.52 6.59
CA ARG A 325 12.86 -3.35 5.21
C ARG A 325 11.91 -3.97 4.20
N GLU A 326 11.38 -5.16 4.47
CA GLU A 326 10.39 -5.79 3.59
C GLU A 326 9.08 -4.99 3.51
N ILE A 327 8.56 -4.54 4.64
CA ILE A 327 7.33 -3.72 4.73
C ILE A 327 7.52 -2.40 3.96
N LEU A 328 8.63 -1.70 4.19
CA LEU A 328 8.96 -0.43 3.53
C LEU A 328 9.19 -0.61 2.04
N ASN A 329 9.86 -1.68 1.60
CA ASN A 329 10.01 -2.00 0.18
C ASN A 329 8.63 -2.19 -0.48
N CYS A 330 7.73 -2.94 0.15
CA CYS A 330 6.37 -3.11 -0.37
C CYS A 330 5.60 -1.78 -0.45
N LYS A 331 5.70 -0.93 0.59
CA LYS A 331 5.08 0.40 0.59
C LYS A 331 5.69 1.31 -0.49
N GLN A 332 7.01 1.31 -0.65
CA GLN A 332 7.71 2.08 -1.67
C GLN A 332 7.25 1.69 -3.08
N GLU A 333 7.19 0.39 -3.38
CA GLU A 333 6.71 -0.10 -4.67
C GLU A 333 5.25 0.30 -4.93
N ALA A 334 4.39 0.26 -3.90
CA ALA A 334 3.01 0.72 -4.01
C ALA A 334 2.94 2.22 -4.32
N VAL A 335 3.62 3.06 -3.53
CA VAL A 335 3.64 4.52 -3.72
C VAL A 335 4.23 4.89 -5.08
N GLN A 336 5.26 4.17 -5.56
CA GLN A 336 5.81 4.39 -6.88
C GLN A 336 4.79 4.10 -7.99
N ALA A 337 4.09 2.96 -7.92
CA ALA A 337 3.04 2.63 -8.88
C ALA A 337 1.91 3.67 -8.88
N GLU A 338 1.50 4.15 -7.70
CA GLU A 338 0.51 5.20 -7.55
C GLU A 338 0.94 6.51 -8.23
N ARG A 339 2.18 6.97 -7.96
CA ARG A 339 2.71 8.20 -8.56
C ARG A 339 2.83 8.13 -10.08
N GLU A 340 3.13 6.95 -10.64
CA GLU A 340 3.14 6.74 -12.08
C GLU A 340 1.74 6.92 -12.69
N ILE A 341 0.71 6.35 -12.05
CA ILE A 341 -0.70 6.53 -12.44
C ILE A 341 -1.04 8.02 -12.40
N TYR A 342 -0.73 8.69 -11.28
CA TYR A 342 -1.06 10.11 -11.09
C TYR A 342 -0.37 11.02 -12.10
N THR A 343 0.90 10.76 -12.40
CA THR A 343 1.64 11.55 -13.39
C THR A 343 1.03 11.45 -14.79
N LYS A 344 0.53 10.28 -15.18
CA LYS A 344 -0.14 10.11 -16.49
C LYS A 344 -1.54 10.71 -16.49
N LEU A 345 -2.28 10.60 -15.38
CA LEU A 345 -3.58 11.26 -15.21
C LEU A 345 -3.45 12.78 -15.28
N GLU A 346 -2.47 13.38 -14.58
CA GLU A 346 -2.22 14.83 -14.63
C GLU A 346 -1.98 15.28 -16.08
N ARG A 347 -1.12 14.56 -16.83
CA ARG A 347 -0.88 14.87 -18.26
C ARG A 347 -2.13 14.77 -19.11
N PHE A 348 -2.95 13.74 -18.90
CA PHE A 348 -4.21 13.59 -19.62
C PHE A 348 -5.16 14.76 -19.34
N LEU A 349 -5.36 15.09 -18.06
CA LEU A 349 -6.25 16.16 -17.64
C LEU A 349 -5.74 17.54 -18.09
N ASP A 350 -4.44 17.76 -18.08
CA ASP A 350 -3.84 19.01 -18.58
C ASP A 350 -4.02 19.17 -20.09
N ASN A 351 -3.83 18.09 -20.86
CA ASN A 351 -3.96 18.12 -22.31
C ASN A 351 -5.42 18.29 -22.77
N GLN A 352 -6.37 17.63 -22.12
CA GLN A 352 -7.77 17.60 -22.56
C GLN A 352 -8.65 18.66 -21.90
N TYR A 353 -8.34 19.10 -20.67
CA TYR A 353 -9.20 19.98 -19.87
C TYR A 353 -8.53 21.26 -19.37
N GLY A 354 -7.27 21.52 -19.70
CA GLY A 354 -6.64 22.85 -19.51
C GLY A 354 -6.28 23.22 -18.07
N GLY A 355 -6.09 22.23 -17.19
CA GLY A 355 -5.65 22.43 -15.81
C GLY A 355 -6.78 22.55 -14.76
N PRO A 356 -6.44 22.65 -13.46
CA PRO A 356 -7.44 22.63 -12.38
C PRO A 356 -8.32 23.89 -12.38
N THR A 357 -9.60 23.73 -12.73
CA THR A 357 -10.60 24.81 -12.82
C THR A 357 -11.87 24.57 -11.98
N GLY A 358 -11.87 23.58 -11.08
CA GLY A 358 -13.02 23.19 -10.25
C GLY A 358 -13.27 24.03 -8.98
N ASP A 359 -14.47 23.93 -8.41
CA ASP A 359 -14.97 24.66 -7.22
C ASP A 359 -14.45 24.12 -5.87
N GLY A 360 -13.35 23.35 -5.87
CA GLY A 360 -12.75 22.71 -4.69
C GLY A 360 -13.36 21.32 -4.37
N LEU A 361 -12.84 20.62 -3.36
CA LEU A 361 -13.16 19.20 -3.10
C LEU A 361 -14.66 18.92 -2.76
N ARG A 362 -15.19 17.78 -3.24
CA ARG A 362 -16.50 17.24 -2.81
C ARG A 362 -16.35 16.52 -1.46
N ASP A 363 -17.46 16.29 -0.75
CA ASP A 363 -17.43 15.63 0.57
C ASP A 363 -16.88 14.19 0.51
N LEU A 364 -17.18 13.44 -0.56
CA LEU A 364 -16.59 12.11 -0.78
C LEU A 364 -15.08 12.18 -1.04
N ASP A 365 -14.63 13.17 -1.81
CA ASP A 365 -13.20 13.39 -2.06
C ASP A 365 -12.46 13.80 -0.78
N ARG A 366 -13.11 14.58 0.10
CA ARG A 366 -12.58 14.92 1.43
C ARG A 366 -12.44 13.67 2.31
N ALA A 367 -13.44 12.80 2.32
CA ALA A 367 -13.40 11.56 3.10
C ALA A 367 -12.29 10.61 2.61
N ASP A 368 -12.13 10.49 1.29
CA ASP A 368 -11.05 9.72 0.66
C ASP A 368 -9.65 10.24 1.05
N LEU A 369 -9.43 11.55 1.00
CA LEU A 369 -8.16 12.17 1.40
C LEU A 369 -7.88 12.02 2.91
N ASN A 370 -8.90 12.15 3.76
CA ASN A 370 -8.74 11.89 5.20
C ASN A 370 -8.34 10.44 5.45
N SER A 371 -9.02 9.46 4.83
CA SER A 371 -8.64 8.05 4.96
C SER A 371 -7.19 7.80 4.56
N ARG A 372 -6.71 8.50 3.52
CA ARG A 372 -5.32 8.39 3.07
C ARG A 372 -4.30 9.01 4.02
N LEU A 373 -4.66 10.11 4.69
CA LEU A 373 -3.83 10.69 5.74
C LEU A 373 -3.81 9.79 6.99
N ASP A 374 -4.96 9.23 7.36
CA ASP A 374 -5.08 8.28 8.47
C ASP A 374 -4.22 7.03 8.21
N ASP A 375 -4.20 6.51 6.98
CA ASP A 375 -3.34 5.38 6.58
C ASP A 375 -1.84 5.72 6.74
N ALA A 376 -1.43 6.93 6.34
CA ALA A 376 -0.06 7.40 6.49
C ALA A 376 0.33 7.59 7.96
N GLN A 377 -0.60 8.09 8.78
CA GLN A 377 -0.42 8.24 10.22
C GLN A 377 -0.35 6.88 10.93
N SER A 378 -1.20 5.93 10.55
CA SER A 378 -1.19 4.55 11.07
C SER A 378 0.17 3.87 10.84
N LEU A 379 0.81 4.11 9.70
CA LEU A 379 2.17 3.63 9.46
C LEU A 379 3.19 4.27 10.42
N LEU A 380 3.08 5.58 10.71
CA LEU A 380 3.96 6.25 11.68
C LEU A 380 3.72 5.76 13.11
N GLU A 381 2.50 5.31 13.43
CA GLU A 381 2.13 4.73 14.72
C GLU A 381 2.57 3.27 14.89
N PHE A 382 3.19 2.66 13.87
CA PHE A 382 3.66 1.28 13.93
C PHE A 382 4.63 1.09 15.10
N GLU A 383 4.25 0.21 16.04
CA GLU A 383 4.89 0.04 17.34
C GLU A 383 6.40 -0.18 17.23
N LEU A 384 6.83 -0.97 16.23
CA LEU A 384 8.24 -1.28 16.02
C LEU A 384 9.10 -0.05 15.71
N PHE A 385 8.58 0.97 15.03
CA PHE A 385 9.35 2.19 14.77
C PHE A 385 9.60 2.98 16.06
N ASN A 386 8.59 3.01 16.95
CA ASN A 386 8.72 3.58 18.28
C ASN A 386 9.68 2.75 19.15
N GLU A 387 9.59 1.41 19.08
CA GLU A 387 10.52 0.51 19.79
C GLU A 387 11.98 0.71 19.35
N LEU A 388 12.23 1.07 18.09
CA LEU A 388 13.55 1.35 17.55
C LEU A 388 13.97 2.83 17.65
N GLU A 389 13.12 3.67 18.25
CA GLU A 389 13.36 5.11 18.46
C GLU A 389 13.65 5.89 17.17
N TYR A 390 13.01 5.51 16.05
CA TYR A 390 13.23 6.12 14.74
C TYR A 390 12.84 7.61 14.71
N GLU A 391 13.79 8.45 14.30
CA GLU A 391 13.63 9.92 14.32
C GLU A 391 12.71 10.39 13.19
N SER A 392 12.62 9.65 12.07
CA SER A 392 11.67 9.98 10.99
C SER A 392 10.22 9.98 11.49
N VAL A 393 9.86 9.09 12.42
CA VAL A 393 8.50 9.05 13.00
C VAL A 393 8.15 10.40 13.62
N SER A 394 9.02 10.91 14.51
CA SER A 394 8.79 12.21 15.16
C SER A 394 8.68 13.34 14.14
N ILE A 395 9.56 13.38 13.14
CA ILE A 395 9.58 14.45 12.13
C ILE A 395 8.26 14.50 11.34
N PHE A 396 7.79 13.35 10.84
CA PHE A 396 6.59 13.32 9.99
C PHE A 396 5.29 13.37 10.81
N SER A 397 5.26 12.80 12.01
CA SER A 397 4.13 12.95 12.93
C SER A 397 3.93 14.41 13.32
N ASP A 398 5.01 15.17 13.57
CA ASP A 398 4.93 16.62 13.84
C ASP A 398 4.35 17.38 12.64
N ILE A 399 4.79 17.06 11.41
CA ILE A 399 4.28 17.71 10.18
C ILE A 399 2.77 17.49 10.01
N ILE A 400 2.29 16.26 10.21
CA ILE A 400 0.86 15.94 10.10
C ILE A 400 0.08 16.65 11.21
N THR A 401 0.53 16.50 12.46
CA THR A 401 -0.13 17.09 13.64
C THR A 401 -0.19 18.62 13.59
N ASP A 402 0.87 19.29 13.13
CA ASP A 402 0.89 20.74 12.97
C ASP A 402 -0.16 21.19 11.94
N ALA A 403 -0.26 20.49 10.81
CA ALA A 403 -1.27 20.77 9.80
C ALA A 403 -2.70 20.56 10.32
N GLU A 404 -2.94 19.50 11.11
CA GLU A 404 -4.23 19.24 11.75
C GLU A 404 -4.64 20.33 12.76
N ASN A 405 -3.67 20.87 13.49
CA ASN A 405 -3.90 21.93 14.47
C ASN A 405 -4.16 23.29 13.81
N GLU A 406 -3.66 23.52 12.59
CA GLU A 406 -3.84 24.79 11.86
C GLU A 406 -5.22 24.90 11.20
N THR A 407 -5.81 23.79 10.72
CA THR A 407 -7.09 23.81 10.00
C THR A 407 -7.86 22.49 10.08
N ASP A 408 -9.20 22.58 10.02
CA ASP A 408 -10.10 21.42 9.94
C ASP A 408 -10.40 21.01 8.47
N ASP A 409 -10.02 21.83 7.47
CA ASP A 409 -10.22 21.49 6.06
C ASP A 409 -9.04 20.67 5.51
N VAL A 410 -9.32 19.45 5.06
CA VAL A 410 -8.30 18.52 4.55
C VAL A 410 -7.52 19.05 3.35
N GLY A 411 -8.13 19.88 2.51
CA GLY A 411 -7.45 20.50 1.37
C GLY A 411 -6.37 21.47 1.82
N GLU A 412 -6.70 22.34 2.79
CA GLU A 412 -5.74 23.26 3.42
C GLU A 412 -4.66 22.50 4.22
N ARG A 413 -5.01 21.40 4.92
CA ARG A 413 -4.03 20.54 5.62
C ARG A 413 -2.97 20.01 4.65
N ILE A 414 -3.40 19.48 3.50
CA ILE A 414 -2.50 18.94 2.48
C ILE A 414 -1.59 20.03 1.90
N ASP A 415 -2.09 21.26 1.73
CA ASP A 415 -1.27 22.39 1.29
C ASP A 415 -0.20 22.79 2.32
N ILE A 416 -0.54 22.76 3.62
CA ILE A 416 0.42 22.98 4.72
C ILE A 416 1.48 21.88 4.73
N ILE A 417 1.06 20.60 4.67
CA ILE A 417 1.97 19.45 4.58
C ILE A 417 2.91 19.61 3.38
N SER A 418 2.38 19.97 2.20
CA SER A 418 3.20 20.22 1.01
C SER A 418 4.22 21.34 1.21
N GLY A 419 3.87 22.38 1.95
CA GLY A 419 4.77 23.47 2.35
C GLY A 419 5.90 22.99 3.26
N SER A 420 5.57 22.20 4.28
CA SER A 420 6.51 21.63 5.24
C SER A 420 7.46 20.63 4.59
N LEU A 421 6.97 19.74 3.71
CA LEU A 421 7.80 18.78 2.97
C LEU A 421 8.89 19.45 2.13
N ARG A 422 8.63 20.64 1.58
CA ARG A 422 9.66 21.41 0.83
C ARG A 422 10.74 22.01 1.73
N ALA A 423 10.47 22.14 3.03
CA ALA A 423 11.40 22.68 4.00
C ALA A 423 12.27 21.59 4.65
N VAL A 424 11.79 20.35 4.68
CA VAL A 424 12.55 19.17 5.12
C VAL A 424 13.50 18.76 3.99
N ASP A 425 14.80 18.74 4.26
CA ASP A 425 15.83 18.29 3.30
C ASP A 425 16.31 16.90 3.71
N THR A 426 15.52 15.88 3.37
CA THR A 426 15.80 14.46 3.61
C THR A 426 17.09 13.99 2.93
N THR A 427 17.51 14.66 1.84
CA THR A 427 18.67 14.28 1.02
C THR A 427 19.97 15.05 1.33
N GLY A 428 19.95 15.92 2.35
CA GLY A 428 21.00 16.91 2.62
C GLY A 428 21.61 16.89 4.03
N LYS A 429 21.78 18.08 4.63
CA LYS A 429 22.53 18.31 5.90
C LYS A 429 21.97 17.57 7.13
N GLU A 430 20.80 16.96 7.02
CA GLU A 430 20.13 16.24 8.11
C GLU A 430 20.39 14.72 8.12
N ALA A 431 21.16 14.17 7.17
CA ALA A 431 21.56 12.75 7.13
C ALA A 431 22.32 12.24 8.39
N GLY A 432 22.69 13.13 9.32
CA GLY A 432 23.24 12.76 10.63
C GLY A 432 22.22 12.76 11.78
N ARG A 433 20.92 12.93 11.50
CA ARG A 433 19.83 12.89 12.49
C ARG A 433 19.11 11.54 12.54
N PHE A 434 19.03 10.80 11.43
CA PHE A 434 18.36 9.51 11.40
C PHE A 434 19.12 8.46 12.21
N VAL A 435 18.37 7.58 12.86
CA VAL A 435 18.92 6.49 13.66
C VAL A 435 19.75 5.60 12.76
N ASP A 436 19.22 5.12 11.62
CA ASP A 436 19.93 4.25 10.68
C ASP A 436 19.49 4.39 9.21
N THR A 437 20.03 3.54 8.33
CA THR A 437 19.67 3.52 6.90
C THR A 437 18.23 3.08 6.64
N ILE A 438 17.60 2.39 7.59
CA ILE A 438 16.19 1.97 7.51
C ILE A 438 15.29 3.14 7.94
N ASP A 439 15.69 3.90 8.95
CA ASP A 439 15.05 5.16 9.34
C ASP A 439 15.12 6.20 8.20
N GLU A 440 16.26 6.32 7.52
CA GLU A 440 16.39 7.12 6.29
C GLU A 440 15.45 6.60 5.18
N HIS A 441 15.37 5.28 4.98
CA HIS A 441 14.46 4.68 4.00
C HIS A 441 12.97 4.89 4.36
N LEU A 442 12.62 4.82 5.65
CA LEU A 442 11.28 5.15 6.15
C LEU A 442 10.95 6.61 5.82
N ALA A 443 11.88 7.53 6.07
CA ALA A 443 11.70 8.94 5.73
C ALA A 443 11.42 9.16 4.24
N GLU A 444 12.17 8.50 3.35
CA GLU A 444 11.95 8.56 1.90
C GLU A 444 10.56 8.02 1.50
N VAL A 445 10.12 6.92 2.11
CA VAL A 445 8.84 6.28 1.83
C VAL A 445 7.67 7.16 2.29
N ILE A 446 7.73 7.73 3.50
CA ILE A 446 6.70 8.62 4.02
C ILE A 446 6.65 9.93 3.23
N GLU A 447 7.80 10.52 2.90
CA GLU A 447 7.84 11.70 2.04
C GLU A 447 7.17 11.42 0.68
N ALA A 448 7.47 10.27 0.07
CA ALA A 448 6.88 9.88 -1.20
C ALA A 448 5.36 9.64 -1.10
N ASP A 449 4.88 9.04 -0.01
CA ASP A 449 3.45 8.80 0.22
C ASP A 449 2.68 10.12 0.43
N LEU A 450 3.19 11.01 1.27
CA LEU A 450 2.59 12.34 1.46
C LEU A 450 2.62 13.17 0.17
N GLN A 451 3.69 13.06 -0.65
CA GLN A 451 3.71 13.67 -1.98
C GLN A 451 2.64 13.07 -2.92
N ALA A 452 2.39 11.76 -2.86
CA ALA A 452 1.32 11.12 -3.62
C ALA A 452 -0.06 11.62 -3.18
N ILE A 453 -0.28 11.82 -1.88
CA ILE A 453 -1.52 12.44 -1.34
C ILE A 453 -1.69 13.88 -1.86
N VAL A 454 -0.61 14.67 -1.91
CA VAL A 454 -0.63 16.03 -2.51
C VAL A 454 -1.00 15.98 -3.99
N GLN A 455 -0.47 15.03 -4.76
CA GLN A 455 -0.82 14.85 -6.17
C GLN A 455 -2.29 14.41 -6.32
N ARG A 456 -2.76 13.48 -5.48
CA ARG A 456 -4.15 13.03 -5.44
C ARG A 456 -5.11 14.19 -5.20
N ASN A 457 -4.82 15.08 -4.26
CA ASN A 457 -5.63 16.28 -4.00
C ASN A 457 -5.80 17.13 -5.27
N ARG A 458 -4.72 17.36 -6.03
CA ARG A 458 -4.79 18.11 -7.29
C ARG A 458 -5.64 17.41 -8.34
N LEU A 459 -5.48 16.10 -8.50
CA LEU A 459 -6.28 15.30 -9.43
C LEU A 459 -7.77 15.32 -9.06
N LEU A 460 -8.10 15.25 -7.77
CA LEU A 460 -9.49 15.30 -7.27
C LEU A 460 -10.13 16.67 -7.50
N ILE A 461 -9.36 17.76 -7.44
CA ILE A 461 -9.83 19.10 -7.83
C ILE A 461 -10.00 19.18 -9.35
N GLN A 462 -9.02 18.69 -10.12
CA GLN A 462 -9.00 18.80 -11.58
C GLN A 462 -10.08 17.94 -12.25
N LYS A 463 -10.39 16.74 -11.74
CA LYS A 463 -11.46 15.87 -12.32
C LYS A 463 -12.84 16.55 -12.35
N GLN A 464 -13.05 17.61 -11.57
CA GLN A 464 -14.31 18.32 -11.54
C GLN A 464 -14.58 19.11 -12.83
N SER A 465 -13.55 19.40 -13.63
CA SER A 465 -13.71 20.04 -14.95
C SER A 465 -14.21 19.09 -16.03
N ILE A 466 -14.28 17.78 -15.76
CA ILE A 466 -14.76 16.78 -16.72
C ILE A 466 -16.28 16.77 -16.66
N ASP A 467 -16.98 17.26 -17.69
CA ASP A 467 -18.45 17.28 -17.72
C ASP A 467 -19.06 15.90 -18.03
N ASP A 468 -18.38 15.08 -18.83
CA ASP A 468 -18.85 13.74 -19.20
C ASP A 468 -18.71 12.76 -18.02
N ASN A 469 -19.83 12.21 -17.55
CA ASN A 469 -19.85 11.29 -16.42
C ASN A 469 -19.08 9.99 -16.69
N ARG A 470 -19.04 9.48 -17.94
CA ARG A 470 -18.34 8.22 -18.26
C ARG A 470 -16.84 8.41 -18.22
N VAL A 471 -16.35 9.53 -18.76
CA VAL A 471 -14.93 9.90 -18.67
C VAL A 471 -14.54 10.17 -17.22
N ARG A 472 -15.38 10.90 -16.48
CA ARG A 472 -15.16 11.18 -15.05
C ARG A 472 -15.12 9.88 -14.23
N ASP A 473 -16.06 8.97 -14.43
CA ASP A 473 -16.14 7.67 -13.75
C ASP A 473 -14.90 6.78 -14.03
N ALA A 474 -14.31 6.91 -15.23
CA ALA A 474 -13.08 6.21 -15.61
C ALA A 474 -11.87 6.80 -14.89
N VAL A 475 -11.76 8.14 -14.85
CA VAL A 475 -10.71 8.85 -14.10
C VAL A 475 -10.82 8.58 -12.60
N GLU A 476 -12.02 8.62 -12.01
CA GLU A 476 -12.25 8.31 -10.60
C GLU A 476 -11.87 6.87 -10.24
N TYR A 477 -12.15 5.92 -11.13
CA TYR A 477 -11.68 4.55 -10.98
C TYR A 477 -10.15 4.49 -10.94
N LEU A 478 -9.46 5.14 -11.89
CA LEU A 478 -7.99 5.14 -11.98
C LEU A 478 -7.32 5.84 -10.79
N ILE A 479 -7.91 6.92 -10.26
CA ILE A 479 -7.47 7.56 -9.01
C ILE A 479 -7.68 6.64 -7.80
N GLY A 480 -8.72 5.80 -7.86
CA GLY A 480 -9.13 4.93 -6.76
C GLY A 480 -10.03 5.62 -5.76
N SER A 481 -10.83 6.60 -6.19
CA SER A 481 -11.77 7.36 -5.34
C SER A 481 -13.24 6.94 -5.51
N ASP A 482 -13.52 5.87 -6.26
CA ASP A 482 -14.86 5.30 -6.50
C ASP A 482 -15.14 4.18 -5.47
N ASP A 483 -16.41 3.93 -5.13
CA ASP A 483 -16.91 2.94 -4.15
C ASP A 483 -16.67 1.46 -4.59
N GLY A 484 -15.78 1.21 -5.55
CA GLY A 484 -15.35 -0.13 -5.97
C GLY A 484 -16.40 -0.98 -6.69
N SER A 485 -17.56 -0.41 -7.05
CA SER A 485 -18.73 -1.19 -7.50
C SER A 485 -18.76 -1.56 -8.99
N GLY A 486 -17.74 -1.18 -9.78
CA GLY A 486 -17.69 -1.41 -11.23
C GLY A 486 -16.55 -2.34 -11.66
N ASN A 487 -16.87 -3.43 -12.37
CA ASN A 487 -15.86 -4.22 -13.09
C ASN A 487 -15.17 -3.33 -14.14
N PRO A 488 -13.83 -3.26 -14.20
CA PRO A 488 -13.10 -2.42 -15.17
C PRO A 488 -13.52 -2.70 -16.62
N GLY A 489 -13.81 -3.96 -16.97
CA GLY A 489 -14.30 -4.31 -18.30
C GLY A 489 -15.68 -3.71 -18.62
N VAL A 490 -16.51 -3.42 -17.63
CA VAL A 490 -17.80 -2.72 -17.83
C VAL A 490 -17.57 -1.23 -18.07
N LYS A 491 -16.60 -0.61 -17.39
CA LYS A 491 -16.25 0.80 -17.61
C LYS A 491 -15.64 0.98 -19.01
N LEU A 492 -14.68 0.14 -19.38
CA LEU A 492 -14.08 0.14 -20.72
C LEU A 492 -15.13 -0.06 -21.82
N ASN A 493 -15.99 -1.08 -21.70
CA ASN A 493 -17.04 -1.35 -22.69
C ASN A 493 -18.03 -0.18 -22.82
N ARG A 494 -18.34 0.55 -21.74
CA ARG A 494 -19.20 1.76 -21.81
C ARG A 494 -18.53 2.91 -22.57
N LEU A 495 -17.21 3.04 -22.49
CA LEU A 495 -16.45 4.01 -23.27
C LEU A 495 -16.41 3.57 -24.74
N GLU A 496 -16.06 2.32 -25.02
CA GLU A 496 -16.04 1.73 -26.37
C GLU A 496 -17.40 1.83 -27.06
N THR A 497 -18.49 1.48 -26.36
CA THR A 497 -19.86 1.58 -26.90
C THR A 497 -20.22 3.02 -27.25
N GLN A 498 -19.74 4.00 -26.48
CA GLN A 498 -20.01 5.41 -26.80
C GLN A 498 -19.17 5.88 -27.98
N LEU A 499 -17.92 5.43 -28.07
CA LEU A 499 -17.07 5.70 -29.22
C LEU A 499 -17.71 5.13 -30.50
N GLU A 500 -18.18 3.89 -30.46
CA GLU A 500 -18.92 3.27 -31.58
C GLU A 500 -20.19 4.05 -31.95
N ASP A 501 -20.93 4.58 -30.96
CA ASP A 501 -22.12 5.42 -31.20
C ASP A 501 -21.74 6.75 -31.85
N ILE A 502 -20.67 7.42 -31.36
CA ILE A 502 -20.14 8.65 -31.94
C ILE A 502 -19.66 8.41 -33.38
N GLU A 503 -18.92 7.33 -33.63
CA GLU A 503 -18.47 6.96 -34.98
C GLU A 503 -19.65 6.67 -35.91
N SER A 504 -20.66 5.93 -35.44
CA SER A 504 -21.87 5.68 -36.22
C SER A 504 -22.66 6.95 -36.52
N GLN A 505 -22.70 7.91 -35.60
CA GLN A 505 -23.31 9.22 -35.82
C GLN A 505 -22.50 10.04 -36.82
N ARG A 506 -21.16 10.04 -36.71
CA ARG A 506 -20.25 10.70 -37.66
C ARG A 506 -20.44 10.17 -39.08
N ASP A 507 -20.42 8.85 -39.26
CA ASP A 507 -20.62 8.20 -40.56
C ASP A 507 -21.99 8.56 -41.17
N SER A 508 -23.03 8.63 -40.33
CA SER A 508 -24.38 9.03 -40.76
C SER A 508 -24.41 10.49 -41.21
N ARG A 509 -23.73 11.39 -40.49
CA ARG A 509 -23.62 12.82 -40.83
C ARG A 509 -22.73 13.09 -42.03
N GLU A 510 -21.65 12.36 -42.20
CA GLU A 510 -20.82 12.41 -43.42
C GLU A 510 -21.63 12.01 -44.65
N THR A 511 -22.44 10.95 -44.53
CA THR A 511 -23.36 10.53 -45.61
C THR A 511 -24.39 11.62 -45.89
N GLU A 512 -25.00 12.20 -44.85
CA GLU A 512 -25.96 13.29 -45.00
C GLU A 512 -25.32 14.55 -45.62
N LEU A 513 -24.06 14.85 -45.29
CA LEU A 513 -23.30 15.94 -45.89
C LEU A 513 -23.06 15.68 -47.38
N GLU A 514 -22.66 14.45 -47.76
CA GLU A 514 -22.47 14.05 -49.16
C GLU A 514 -23.79 14.19 -49.95
N GLU A 515 -24.90 13.69 -49.43
CA GLU A 515 -26.23 13.86 -50.04
C GLU A 515 -26.64 15.33 -50.16
N THR A 516 -26.34 16.15 -49.13
CA THR A 516 -26.62 17.60 -49.13
C THR A 516 -25.78 18.33 -50.19
N LEU A 517 -24.52 17.93 -50.38
CA LEU A 517 -23.64 18.47 -51.41
C LEU A 517 -24.12 18.09 -52.83
N GLU A 518 -24.54 16.84 -53.05
CA GLU A 518 -25.13 16.39 -54.32
C GLU A 518 -26.45 17.11 -54.64
N GLU A 519 -27.30 17.32 -53.64
CA GLU A 519 -28.54 18.10 -53.75
C GLU A 519 -28.23 19.54 -54.16
N LEU A 520 -27.23 20.17 -53.51
CA LEU A 520 -26.80 21.52 -53.82
C LEU A 520 -26.26 21.63 -55.25
N GLU A 521 -25.39 20.71 -55.68
CA GLU A 521 -24.85 20.68 -57.05
C GLU A 521 -25.97 20.52 -58.08
N THR A 522 -26.94 19.65 -57.81
CA THR A 522 -28.10 19.43 -58.69
C THR A 522 -28.94 20.69 -58.82
N LEU A 523 -29.22 21.38 -57.71
CA LEU A 523 -29.99 22.63 -57.71
C LEU A 523 -29.23 23.74 -58.45
N GLU A 524 -27.93 23.90 -58.21
CA GLU A 524 -27.10 24.88 -58.91
C GLU A 524 -27.06 24.63 -60.42
N GLN A 525 -26.97 23.37 -60.85
CA GLN A 525 -27.04 23.01 -62.27
C GLN A 525 -28.42 23.30 -62.87
N GLN A 526 -29.51 22.99 -62.16
CA GLN A 526 -30.86 23.30 -62.61
C GLN A 526 -31.10 24.81 -62.75
N GLN A 527 -30.60 25.61 -61.79
CA GLN A 527 -30.64 27.06 -61.84
C GLN A 527 -29.83 27.59 -63.02
N ALA A 528 -28.61 27.10 -63.25
CA ALA A 528 -27.80 27.47 -64.41
C ALA A 528 -28.49 27.17 -65.75
N ASP A 529 -29.08 25.97 -65.88
CA ASP A 529 -29.85 25.58 -67.07
C ASP A 529 -31.12 26.43 -67.25
N GLU A 530 -31.76 26.87 -66.17
CA GLU A 530 -32.90 27.78 -66.21
C GLU A 530 -32.49 29.19 -66.64
N ILE A 531 -31.40 29.72 -66.09
CA ILE A 531 -30.82 31.02 -66.49
C ILE A 531 -30.50 31.00 -67.99
N ASP A 532 -29.79 29.98 -68.47
CA ASP A 532 -29.42 29.87 -69.88
C ASP A 532 -30.65 29.78 -70.80
N ARG A 533 -31.71 29.08 -70.37
CA ARG A 533 -32.99 29.05 -71.08
C ARG A 533 -33.68 30.42 -71.09
N LYS A 534 -33.75 31.12 -69.95
CA LYS A 534 -34.36 32.46 -69.83
C LYS A 534 -33.61 33.49 -70.70
N VAL A 535 -32.28 33.52 -70.61
CA VAL A 535 -31.38 34.36 -71.42
C VAL A 535 -31.52 34.06 -72.91
N GLY A 536 -31.47 32.77 -73.29
CA GLY A 536 -31.58 32.36 -74.69
C GLY A 536 -32.93 32.72 -75.33
N ASN A 537 -34.01 32.67 -74.55
CA ASN A 537 -35.34 33.08 -75.00
C ASN A 537 -35.45 34.60 -75.13
N TRP A 538 -34.91 35.37 -74.18
CA TRP A 538 -34.89 36.83 -74.28
C TRP A 538 -34.08 37.31 -75.50
N ILE A 539 -32.86 36.79 -75.70
CA ILE A 539 -32.04 37.12 -76.87
C ILE A 539 -32.79 36.80 -78.16
N ARG A 540 -33.48 35.66 -78.26
CA ARG A 540 -34.24 35.30 -79.47
C ARG A 540 -35.30 36.36 -79.81
N ASP A 541 -35.99 36.89 -78.80
CA ASP A 541 -37.06 37.87 -79.00
C ASP A 541 -36.49 39.26 -79.29
N ALA A 542 -35.43 39.67 -78.58
CA ALA A 542 -34.80 40.98 -78.75
C ALA A 542 -33.87 41.08 -79.96
N THR A 543 -33.41 39.96 -80.55
CA THR A 543 -32.46 39.94 -81.68
C THR A 543 -32.90 40.86 -82.82
N THR A 544 -34.19 40.80 -83.21
CA THR A 544 -34.69 41.58 -84.34
C THR A 544 -34.61 43.09 -84.06
N ASP A 545 -34.95 43.49 -82.82
CA ASP A 545 -34.94 44.89 -82.42
C ASP A 545 -33.50 45.41 -82.24
N ILE A 546 -32.59 44.58 -81.71
CA ILE A 546 -31.15 44.90 -81.59
C ILE A 546 -30.51 45.05 -82.97
N GLU A 547 -30.79 44.15 -83.92
CA GLU A 547 -30.28 44.22 -85.28
C GLU A 547 -30.81 45.47 -86.02
N GLN A 548 -32.10 45.81 -85.84
CA GLN A 548 -32.66 47.04 -86.41
C GLN A 548 -32.05 48.30 -85.79
N TYR A 549 -31.78 48.28 -84.48
CA TYR A 549 -31.13 49.38 -83.77
C TYR A 549 -29.71 49.63 -84.32
N GLN A 550 -28.96 48.57 -84.61
CA GLN A 550 -27.61 48.66 -85.20
C GLN A 550 -27.58 49.27 -86.62
N GLU A 551 -28.67 49.16 -87.40
CA GLU A 551 -28.76 49.67 -88.77
C GLU A 551 -29.19 51.15 -88.84
N ILE A 552 -29.57 51.77 -87.71
CA ILE A 552 -29.93 53.18 -87.65
C ILE A 552 -28.68 54.06 -87.72
N ASP A 553 -28.60 54.91 -88.75
CA ASP A 553 -27.53 55.88 -88.97
C ASP A 553 -28.12 57.29 -89.11
N VAL A 554 -28.47 57.90 -87.97
CA VAL A 554 -29.09 59.24 -87.90
C VAL A 554 -28.21 60.29 -88.57
N ASP A 555 -26.92 60.29 -88.23
CA ASP A 555 -25.95 61.26 -88.76
C ASP A 555 -25.76 61.09 -90.27
N GLY A 556 -25.73 59.86 -90.78
CA GLY A 556 -25.61 59.58 -92.20
C GLY A 556 -26.83 60.03 -93.00
N VAL A 557 -28.05 59.89 -92.47
CA VAL A 557 -29.29 60.34 -93.13
C VAL A 557 -29.42 61.87 -93.09
N GLU A 558 -29.01 62.54 -92.00
CA GLU A 558 -28.94 64.01 -91.92
C GLU A 558 -28.03 64.61 -93.00
N ASN A 559 -26.88 63.97 -93.25
CA ASN A 559 -25.92 64.37 -94.27
C ASN A 559 -26.49 64.22 -95.69
N ASP A 560 -27.21 63.13 -95.97
CA ASP A 560 -27.82 62.87 -97.29
C ASP A 560 -28.98 63.84 -97.56
N LEU A 561 -29.82 64.15 -96.57
CA LEU A 561 -30.90 65.15 -96.67
C LEU A 561 -30.37 66.57 -96.94
N SER A 562 -29.26 66.92 -96.30
CA SER A 562 -28.55 68.18 -96.55
C SER A 562 -28.04 68.26 -97.99
N SER A 563 -27.58 67.13 -98.53
CA SER A 563 -27.10 67.01 -99.92
C SER A 563 -28.25 67.08 -100.94
N LEU A 564 -29.38 66.44 -100.65
CA LEU A 564 -30.61 66.54 -101.44
C LEU A 564 -31.11 67.99 -101.57
N THR A 565 -31.08 68.75 -100.47
CA THR A 565 -31.52 70.15 -100.45
C THR A 565 -30.66 71.02 -101.38
N ARG A 566 -29.32 70.84 -101.34
CA ARG A 566 -28.39 71.53 -102.26
C ARG A 566 -28.67 71.17 -103.72
N ALA A 567 -28.94 69.90 -104.02
CA ALA A 567 -29.26 69.45 -105.37
C ALA A 567 -30.57 70.08 -105.90
N LEU A 568 -31.57 70.27 -105.04
CA LEU A 568 -32.82 70.95 -105.39
C LEU A 568 -32.62 72.45 -105.69
N GLU A 569 -31.76 73.13 -104.93
CA GLU A 569 -31.43 74.55 -105.16
C GLU A 569 -30.75 74.76 -106.51
N GLN A 570 -29.79 73.89 -106.84
CA GLN A 570 -29.11 73.92 -108.13
C GLN A 570 -30.10 73.68 -109.28
N PHE A 571 -30.94 72.65 -109.17
CA PHE A 571 -31.98 72.37 -110.16
C PHE A 571 -32.93 73.55 -110.37
N ARG A 572 -33.43 74.16 -109.28
CA ARG A 572 -34.29 75.36 -109.34
C ARG A 572 -33.59 76.51 -110.04
N SER A 573 -32.31 76.76 -109.76
CA SER A 573 -31.54 77.84 -110.39
C SER A 573 -31.43 77.64 -111.90
N GLU A 574 -31.15 76.42 -112.35
CA GLU A 574 -31.04 76.09 -113.77
C GLU A 574 -32.39 76.24 -114.49
N VAL A 575 -33.49 75.77 -113.89
CA VAL A 575 -34.84 75.93 -114.47
C VAL A 575 -35.27 77.40 -114.54
N VAL A 576 -35.08 78.18 -113.46
CA VAL A 576 -35.48 79.60 -113.44
C VAL A 576 -34.72 80.42 -114.49
N ASN A 577 -33.44 80.11 -114.72
CA ASN A 577 -32.58 80.88 -115.63
C ASN A 577 -32.71 80.51 -117.11
N ALA A 578 -33.36 79.38 -117.45
CA ALA A 578 -33.59 78.96 -118.82
C ALA A 578 -34.43 79.99 -119.61
N LYS A 579 -34.01 80.35 -120.83
CA LYS A 579 -34.63 81.42 -121.64
C LYS A 579 -35.58 80.89 -122.72
N ALA A 580 -35.55 79.58 -122.98
CA ALA A 580 -36.39 78.90 -123.96
C ALA A 580 -36.89 77.55 -123.44
N GLU A 581 -37.96 77.03 -124.03
CA GLU A 581 -38.59 75.76 -123.61
C GLU A 581 -37.61 74.57 -123.70
N ASP A 582 -36.76 74.54 -124.73
CA ASP A 582 -35.77 73.48 -124.94
C ASP A 582 -34.62 73.52 -123.93
N GLU A 583 -34.29 74.70 -123.39
CA GLU A 583 -33.32 74.85 -122.29
C GLU A 583 -33.88 74.31 -120.97
N VAL A 584 -35.18 74.50 -120.70
CA VAL A 584 -35.86 73.94 -119.51
C VAL A 584 -35.88 72.41 -119.54
N ASP A 585 -36.11 71.84 -120.72
CA ASP A 585 -36.13 70.38 -120.88
C ASP A 585 -34.78 69.73 -120.59
N ARG A 586 -33.66 70.39 -120.93
CA ARG A 586 -32.30 69.87 -120.76
C ARG A 586 -31.78 69.89 -119.31
N VAL A 587 -32.44 70.57 -118.38
CA VAL A 587 -32.02 70.58 -116.96
C VAL A 587 -32.11 69.18 -116.36
N GLY A 588 -31.01 68.61 -115.84
CA GLY A 588 -31.00 67.22 -115.35
C GLY A 588 -31.57 67.06 -113.94
N THR A 589 -32.18 65.90 -113.64
CA THR A 589 -32.68 65.52 -112.28
C THR A 589 -31.90 64.35 -111.65
N GLN A 590 -30.75 63.99 -112.23
CA GLN A 590 -29.99 62.78 -111.85
C GLN A 590 -29.46 62.82 -110.42
N GLU A 591 -28.85 63.94 -110.01
CA GLU A 591 -28.26 64.10 -108.67
C GLU A 591 -29.33 64.05 -107.56
N ILE A 592 -30.49 64.68 -107.79
CA ILE A 592 -31.66 64.59 -106.90
C ILE A 592 -32.13 63.14 -106.77
N THR A 593 -32.17 62.38 -107.87
CA THR A 593 -32.63 60.99 -107.84
C THR A 593 -31.68 60.09 -107.05
N GLN A 594 -30.37 60.31 -107.20
CA GLN A 594 -29.37 59.53 -106.47
C GLN A 594 -29.43 59.77 -104.96
N GLN A 595 -29.57 61.03 -104.52
CA GLN A 595 -29.73 61.34 -103.09
C GLN A 595 -31.03 60.75 -102.50
N LEU A 596 -32.12 60.77 -103.28
CA LEU A 596 -33.37 60.10 -102.86
C LEU A 596 -33.21 58.58 -102.74
N ASP A 597 -32.42 57.94 -103.60
CA ASP A 597 -32.14 56.48 -103.54
C ASP A 597 -31.25 56.12 -102.33
N ASP A 598 -30.30 56.99 -101.97
CA ASP A 598 -29.41 56.78 -100.83
C ASP A 598 -30.18 56.89 -99.50
N ILE A 599 -31.02 57.91 -99.36
CA ILE A 599 -31.88 58.13 -98.18
C ILE A 599 -32.90 57.00 -98.02
N GLU A 600 -33.57 56.59 -99.11
CA GLU A 600 -34.58 55.52 -99.08
C GLU A 600 -33.98 54.20 -98.60
N ARG A 601 -32.79 53.83 -99.09
CA ARG A 601 -32.13 52.58 -98.69
C ARG A 601 -31.75 52.55 -97.21
N LYS A 602 -31.31 53.68 -96.64
CA LYS A 602 -30.97 53.77 -95.21
C LYS A 602 -32.22 53.72 -94.35
N LEU A 603 -33.28 54.43 -94.73
CA LEU A 603 -34.54 54.43 -94.00
C LEU A 603 -35.27 53.09 -94.07
N GLU A 604 -35.24 52.39 -95.22
CA GLU A 604 -35.83 51.05 -95.36
C GLU A 604 -35.19 50.03 -94.41
N ARG A 605 -33.87 50.13 -94.18
CA ARG A 605 -33.16 49.26 -93.23
C ARG A 605 -33.53 49.56 -91.77
N ALA A 606 -33.80 50.83 -91.47
CA ALA A 606 -34.36 51.25 -90.19
C ALA A 606 -35.88 51.00 -90.06
N GLY A 607 -36.52 50.38 -91.08
CA GLY A 607 -37.95 50.09 -91.08
C GLY A 607 -38.87 51.29 -91.35
N LEU A 608 -38.32 52.39 -91.87
CA LEU A 608 -39.04 53.64 -92.15
C LEU A 608 -39.30 53.82 -93.64
N SER A 609 -40.45 54.40 -93.98
CA SER A 609 -40.86 54.62 -95.36
C SER A 609 -40.53 56.03 -95.86
N PHE A 610 -39.79 56.15 -96.97
CA PHE A 610 -39.43 57.44 -97.59
C PHE A 610 -40.21 57.77 -98.87
N GLY A 611 -41.17 56.90 -99.23
CA GLY A 611 -41.85 56.94 -100.53
C GLY A 611 -42.65 58.22 -100.80
N GLU A 612 -43.25 58.83 -99.77
CA GLU A 612 -44.02 60.07 -99.90
C GLU A 612 -43.11 61.27 -100.22
N HIS A 613 -42.05 61.49 -99.43
CA HIS A 613 -41.03 62.51 -99.69
C HIS A 613 -40.39 62.36 -101.08
N ARG A 614 -40.07 61.13 -101.49
CA ARG A 614 -39.52 60.83 -102.82
C ARG A 614 -40.48 61.21 -103.95
N SER A 615 -41.76 60.86 -103.80
CA SER A 615 -42.81 61.20 -104.77
C SER A 615 -42.98 62.71 -104.90
N ASP A 616 -42.97 63.42 -103.78
CA ASP A 616 -43.15 64.86 -103.74
C ASP A 616 -42.00 65.62 -104.36
N VAL A 617 -40.76 65.23 -104.10
CA VAL A 617 -39.59 65.81 -104.75
C VAL A 617 -39.59 65.55 -106.26
N LYS A 618 -39.88 64.32 -106.70
CA LYS A 618 -39.90 63.97 -108.14
C LYS A 618 -41.00 64.68 -108.92
N THR A 619 -42.21 64.80 -108.36
CA THR A 619 -43.27 65.50 -109.10
C THR A 619 -43.20 67.02 -108.98
N SER A 620 -42.65 67.57 -107.89
CA SER A 620 -42.40 69.01 -107.79
C SER A 620 -41.31 69.49 -108.75
N THR A 621 -40.24 68.71 -108.95
CA THR A 621 -39.20 69.02 -109.96
C THR A 621 -39.75 69.00 -111.39
N ALA A 622 -40.62 68.03 -111.72
CA ALA A 622 -41.30 67.99 -113.01
C ALA A 622 -42.28 69.17 -113.19
N ALA A 623 -43.08 69.47 -112.16
CA ALA A 623 -44.03 70.58 -112.19
C ALA A 623 -43.33 71.94 -112.31
N LEU A 624 -42.15 72.12 -111.70
CA LEU A 624 -41.37 73.36 -111.78
C LEU A 624 -40.89 73.65 -113.21
N LYS A 625 -40.46 72.61 -113.94
CA LYS A 625 -40.14 72.72 -115.37
C LYS A 625 -41.37 73.14 -116.18
N GLU A 626 -42.49 72.47 -116.00
CA GLU A 626 -43.72 72.75 -116.74
C GLU A 626 -44.28 74.16 -116.42
N ALA A 627 -44.16 74.60 -115.16
CA ALA A 627 -44.49 75.97 -114.77
C ALA A 627 -43.60 76.99 -115.49
N ARG A 628 -42.29 76.71 -115.61
CA ARG A 628 -41.36 77.58 -116.34
C ARG A 628 -41.69 77.65 -117.83
N LYS A 629 -41.99 76.52 -118.46
CA LYS A 629 -42.39 76.46 -119.88
C LYS A 629 -43.67 77.26 -120.14
N ALA A 630 -44.69 77.03 -119.32
CA ALA A 630 -45.96 77.77 -119.40
C ALA A 630 -45.73 79.29 -119.24
N PHE A 631 -44.82 79.70 -118.35
CA PHE A 631 -44.44 81.11 -118.21
C PHE A 631 -43.77 81.70 -119.45
N LEU A 632 -42.89 80.94 -120.12
CA LEU A 632 -42.23 81.37 -121.35
C LEU A 632 -43.25 81.57 -122.49
N THR A 633 -44.21 80.65 -122.65
CA THR A 633 -45.29 80.74 -123.64
C THR A 633 -46.25 81.91 -123.38
N MET A 634 -46.51 82.25 -122.11
CA MET A 634 -47.39 83.37 -121.74
C MET A 634 -46.85 84.74 -122.19
N ASN A 635 -45.52 84.92 -122.29
CA ASN A 635 -44.86 86.22 -122.45
C ASN A 635 -44.27 86.49 -123.86
N GLU A 636 -44.71 85.78 -124.89
CA GLU A 636 -44.24 85.94 -126.28
C GLU A 636 -44.89 87.15 -127.01
N GLU A 637 -44.13 88.08 -127.63
CA GLU A 637 -44.64 89.31 -128.31
C GLU A 637 -45.03 89.11 -129.80
N GLU A 638 -46.09 89.77 -130.30
CA GLU A 638 -46.59 89.65 -131.70
C GLU A 638 -45.67 90.32 -132.76
N GLY A 639 -45.29 89.57 -133.81
CA GLY A 639 -44.39 90.01 -134.89
C GLY A 639 -45.07 90.60 -136.14
N THR A 640 -44.41 91.62 -136.72
CA THR A 640 -44.81 92.62 -137.74
C THR A 640 -45.36 92.22 -139.13
N LEU A 641 -45.96 91.04 -139.35
CA LEU A 641 -46.39 90.59 -140.70
C LEU A 641 -47.90 90.26 -140.88
N GLU A 642 -48.78 90.66 -139.95
CA GLU A 642 -50.24 90.45 -140.04
C GLU A 642 -51.05 91.76 -140.03
N LYS A 643 -50.87 92.63 -141.04
CA LYS A 643 -51.71 93.85 -141.24
C LYS A 643 -52.66 93.82 -142.44
N LEU A 644 -52.76 92.74 -143.21
CA LEU A 644 -53.55 92.73 -144.46
C LEU A 644 -54.44 91.49 -144.77
N THR A 645 -54.70 90.60 -143.82
CA THR A 645 -55.67 89.50 -144.02
C THR A 645 -56.55 89.29 -142.80
N PRO A 646 -57.89 89.25 -142.93
CA PRO A 646 -58.79 89.16 -141.79
C PRO A 646 -59.10 87.70 -141.46
N TRP A 647 -58.17 86.93 -140.87
CA TRP A 647 -58.48 85.70 -140.12
C TRP A 647 -57.72 85.72 -138.79
N SER A 648 -58.42 86.05 -137.70
CA SER A 648 -57.94 85.94 -136.31
C SER A 648 -58.15 84.52 -135.77
N GLY A 649 -57.15 83.91 -135.09
CA GLY A 649 -57.48 82.79 -134.19
C GLY A 649 -56.43 81.80 -133.68
N LYS A 650 -55.10 82.01 -133.67
CA LYS A 650 -54.16 80.99 -133.12
C LYS A 650 -53.26 81.39 -131.95
N THR A 651 -52.95 82.68 -131.75
CA THR A 651 -51.96 83.10 -130.73
C THR A 651 -52.58 83.40 -129.35
N GLU A 652 -53.82 83.90 -129.31
CA GLU A 652 -54.56 84.17 -128.06
C GLU A 652 -54.94 82.87 -127.30
N GLN A 653 -55.35 81.82 -128.03
CA GLN A 653 -55.74 80.53 -127.42
C GLN A 653 -54.58 79.85 -126.69
N ALA A 654 -53.35 79.93 -127.23
CA ALA A 654 -52.16 79.35 -126.61
C ALA A 654 -51.77 80.07 -125.31
N LYS A 655 -51.95 81.40 -125.24
CA LYS A 655 -51.67 82.18 -124.02
C LYS A 655 -52.67 81.90 -122.90
N GLU A 656 -53.97 81.76 -123.22
CA GLU A 656 -54.98 81.37 -122.22
C GLU A 656 -54.78 79.95 -121.67
N GLU A 657 -54.34 79.01 -122.51
CA GLU A 657 -54.03 77.65 -122.07
C GLU A 657 -52.77 77.60 -121.20
N ALA A 658 -51.73 78.37 -121.55
CA ALA A 658 -50.53 78.52 -120.75
C ALA A 658 -50.80 79.18 -119.37
N HIS A 659 -51.67 80.20 -119.30
CA HIS A 659 -52.12 80.80 -118.03
C HIS A 659 -52.81 79.78 -117.11
N ARG A 660 -53.62 78.86 -117.67
CA ARG A 660 -54.24 77.78 -116.90
C ARG A 660 -53.21 76.75 -116.45
N ASN A 661 -52.31 76.33 -117.34
CA ASN A 661 -51.28 75.35 -117.02
C ASN A 661 -50.32 75.87 -115.92
N PHE A 662 -49.86 77.12 -116.01
CA PHE A 662 -49.03 77.76 -114.98
C PHE A 662 -49.68 77.73 -113.60
N ARG A 663 -50.97 78.05 -113.48
CA ARG A 663 -51.70 77.98 -112.20
C ARG A 663 -51.81 76.55 -111.66
N VAL A 664 -52.09 75.58 -112.53
CA VAL A 664 -52.19 74.16 -112.12
C VAL A 664 -50.84 73.65 -111.62
N GLN A 665 -49.75 73.94 -112.35
CA GLN A 665 -48.42 73.51 -111.93
C GLN A 665 -47.95 74.26 -110.68
N LYS A 666 -48.25 75.55 -110.55
CA LYS A 666 -48.00 76.32 -109.33
C LYS A 666 -48.67 75.68 -108.10
N ASN A 667 -49.96 75.35 -108.18
CA ASN A 667 -50.67 74.69 -107.07
C ASN A 667 -50.04 73.32 -106.75
N LYS A 668 -49.69 72.51 -107.76
CA LYS A 668 -49.02 71.22 -107.56
C LYS A 668 -47.65 71.34 -106.87
N ILE A 669 -46.95 72.45 -107.10
CA ILE A 669 -45.66 72.75 -106.47
C ILE A 669 -45.87 73.19 -105.01
N GLU A 670 -46.81 74.12 -104.77
CA GLU A 670 -47.10 74.65 -103.43
C GLU A 670 -47.68 73.57 -102.49
N ASP A 671 -48.57 72.69 -102.98
CA ASP A 671 -49.20 71.62 -102.18
C ASP A 671 -48.18 70.57 -101.65
N ARG A 672 -47.00 70.48 -102.25
CA ARG A 672 -45.99 69.46 -101.93
C ARG A 672 -44.80 69.98 -101.15
N GLY A 673 -44.73 71.30 -100.92
CA GLY A 673 -43.75 71.92 -100.05
C GLY A 673 -42.28 71.83 -100.50
N VAL A 674 -41.96 71.31 -101.70
CA VAL A 674 -40.57 71.17 -102.17
C VAL A 674 -40.03 72.45 -102.79
N PHE A 675 -40.84 73.12 -103.61
CA PHE A 675 -40.55 74.44 -104.18
C PHE A 675 -41.74 75.38 -103.94
N SER A 676 -41.53 76.68 -104.08
CA SER A 676 -42.58 77.71 -104.15
C SER A 676 -42.36 78.57 -105.40
N VAL A 677 -43.42 79.00 -106.09
CA VAL A 677 -43.32 79.78 -107.34
C VAL A 677 -44.02 81.14 -107.21
N GLY A 678 -43.32 82.22 -107.58
CA GLY A 678 -43.82 83.59 -107.50
C GLY A 678 -45.04 83.86 -108.41
N PRO A 679 -45.76 84.98 -108.20
CA PRO A 679 -46.92 85.34 -109.00
C PRO A 679 -46.56 85.56 -110.49
N PRO A 680 -47.48 85.32 -111.44
CA PRO A 680 -47.23 85.59 -112.85
C PRO A 680 -47.02 87.09 -113.07
N GLY A 681 -45.76 87.48 -113.31
CA GLY A 681 -45.33 88.86 -113.55
C GLY A 681 -44.26 88.93 -114.64
N ALA A 682 -43.49 90.02 -114.71
CA ALA A 682 -42.46 90.21 -115.75
C ALA A 682 -41.29 89.20 -115.67
N SER A 683 -41.09 88.51 -114.53
CA SER A 683 -40.03 87.53 -114.32
C SER A 683 -40.52 86.30 -113.55
N PHE A 684 -40.08 85.10 -113.95
CA PHE A 684 -40.34 83.86 -113.22
C PHE A 684 -39.40 83.77 -112.02
N SER A 685 -39.94 83.41 -110.87
CA SER A 685 -39.17 83.13 -109.66
C SER A 685 -39.72 81.85 -109.03
N ALA A 686 -38.81 81.04 -108.49
CA ALA A 686 -39.15 79.91 -107.64
C ALA A 686 -38.22 79.90 -106.42
N GLU A 687 -38.52 79.22 -105.33
CA GLU A 687 -37.64 79.03 -104.16
C GLU A 687 -37.72 77.56 -103.72
N VAL A 688 -36.66 77.03 -103.06
CA VAL A 688 -36.70 75.68 -102.47
C VAL A 688 -37.24 75.81 -101.05
N THR A 689 -38.24 74.99 -100.71
CA THR A 689 -38.89 74.99 -99.38
C THR A 689 -38.86 73.61 -98.71
N TYR A 690 -38.21 72.62 -99.34
CA TYR A 690 -38.10 71.27 -98.81
C TYR A 690 -37.41 71.25 -97.45
N ASP A 691 -38.07 70.65 -96.45
CA ASP A 691 -37.53 70.44 -95.11
C ASP A 691 -37.43 68.93 -94.83
N GLY A 692 -36.21 68.47 -94.56
CA GLY A 692 -35.91 67.08 -94.22
C GLY A 692 -35.99 66.78 -92.72
N GLN A 693 -36.33 67.75 -91.86
CA GLN A 693 -36.34 67.55 -90.40
C GLN A 693 -37.34 66.51 -89.93
N SER A 694 -38.48 66.33 -90.61
CA SER A 694 -39.45 65.28 -90.26
C SER A 694 -38.87 63.88 -90.40
N VAL A 695 -38.05 63.66 -91.44
CA VAL A 695 -37.41 62.36 -91.72
C VAL A 695 -36.40 61.99 -90.65
N THR A 696 -35.71 62.98 -90.09
CA THR A 696 -34.70 62.78 -89.04
C THR A 696 -35.32 62.74 -87.64
N ALA A 697 -36.47 63.38 -87.43
CA ALA A 697 -37.30 63.18 -86.26
C ALA A 697 -37.87 61.75 -86.21
N ASP A 698 -38.44 61.25 -87.33
CA ASP A 698 -38.98 59.89 -87.42
C ASP A 698 -37.91 58.82 -87.16
N LEU A 699 -36.67 59.06 -87.62
CA LEU A 699 -35.54 58.16 -87.39
C LEU A 699 -35.07 58.15 -85.93
N ARG A 700 -35.01 59.31 -85.27
CA ARG A 700 -34.71 59.42 -83.82
C ARG A 700 -35.81 58.81 -82.96
N ASP A 701 -37.07 59.01 -83.33
CA ASP A 701 -38.20 58.39 -82.62
C ASP A 701 -38.15 56.86 -82.75
N ARG A 702 -37.73 56.33 -83.91
CA ARG A 702 -37.55 54.88 -84.10
C ARG A 702 -36.38 54.32 -83.29
N GLU A 703 -35.25 55.02 -83.22
CA GLU A 703 -34.10 54.69 -82.38
C GLU A 703 -34.50 54.57 -80.90
N GLN A 704 -35.18 55.59 -80.37
CA GLN A 704 -35.66 55.61 -78.99
C GLN A 704 -36.72 54.52 -78.73
N THR A 705 -37.57 54.24 -79.71
CA THR A 705 -38.59 53.19 -79.62
C THR A 705 -37.93 51.81 -79.50
N LEU A 706 -36.97 51.49 -80.36
CA LEU A 706 -36.23 50.22 -80.31
C LEU A 706 -35.45 50.06 -79.01
N GLN A 707 -34.81 51.12 -78.51
CA GLN A 707 -34.13 51.10 -77.21
C GLN A 707 -35.10 50.74 -76.07
N ASN A 708 -36.29 51.34 -76.07
CA ASN A 708 -37.33 51.06 -75.08
C ASN A 708 -37.92 49.65 -75.25
N GLU A 709 -38.08 49.15 -76.47
CA GLU A 709 -38.58 47.80 -76.78
C GLU A 709 -37.59 46.73 -76.28
N ILE A 710 -36.30 46.89 -76.54
CA ILE A 710 -35.24 46.00 -76.04
C ILE A 710 -35.23 45.99 -74.51
N PHE A 711 -35.30 47.16 -73.87
CA PHE A 711 -35.33 47.27 -72.41
C PHE A 711 -36.62 46.66 -71.80
N ALA A 712 -37.78 46.97 -72.38
CA ALA A 712 -39.06 46.45 -71.93
C ALA A 712 -39.12 44.92 -72.05
N SER A 713 -38.54 44.35 -73.11
CA SER A 713 -38.48 42.90 -73.30
C SER A 713 -37.67 42.16 -72.23
N LEU A 714 -36.61 42.80 -71.69
CA LEU A 714 -35.84 42.26 -70.57
C LEU A 714 -36.62 42.40 -69.26
N ARG A 715 -37.20 43.58 -69.03
CA ARG A 715 -37.98 43.89 -67.82
C ARG A 715 -39.23 43.03 -67.68
N GLU A 716 -39.94 42.71 -68.76
CA GLU A 716 -41.15 41.88 -68.69
C GLU A 716 -40.88 40.46 -68.19
N ARG A 717 -39.62 40.02 -68.26
CA ARG A 717 -39.18 38.67 -67.89
C ARG A 717 -38.54 38.61 -66.50
N LEU A 718 -38.37 39.73 -65.82
CA LEU A 718 -37.79 39.86 -64.48
C LEU A 718 -38.81 40.50 -63.53
N ASP A 719 -38.96 39.96 -62.33
CA ASP A 719 -39.84 40.51 -61.29
C ASP A 719 -39.36 41.90 -60.80
N ASP A 720 -38.05 42.09 -60.70
CA ASP A 720 -37.40 43.38 -60.46
C ASP A 720 -36.09 43.49 -61.26
N LEU A 721 -35.84 44.65 -61.87
CA LEU A 721 -34.61 44.91 -62.63
C LEU A 721 -33.89 46.10 -61.99
N SER A 722 -32.68 45.84 -61.49
CA SER A 722 -31.88 46.86 -60.82
C SER A 722 -31.57 48.05 -61.73
N ASP A 723 -31.49 49.24 -61.14
CA ASP A 723 -31.08 50.46 -61.84
C ASP A 723 -29.65 50.36 -62.41
N GLU A 724 -28.82 49.45 -61.88
CA GLU A 724 -27.47 49.18 -62.35
C GLU A 724 -27.50 48.43 -63.69
N HIS A 725 -28.18 47.28 -63.75
CA HIS A 725 -28.35 46.52 -64.99
C HIS A 725 -29.02 47.34 -66.08
N ARG A 726 -29.98 48.22 -65.72
CA ARG A 726 -30.59 49.16 -66.66
C ARG A 726 -29.55 50.09 -67.31
N ARG A 727 -28.70 50.73 -66.52
CA ARG A 727 -27.67 51.65 -67.03
C ARG A 727 -26.65 50.93 -67.91
N GLU A 728 -26.36 49.67 -67.59
CA GLU A 728 -25.45 48.85 -68.39
C GLU A 728 -26.04 48.51 -69.76
N VAL A 729 -27.32 48.11 -69.82
CA VAL A 729 -28.04 47.90 -71.08
C VAL A 729 -28.07 49.20 -71.91
N GLU A 730 -28.44 50.33 -71.31
CA GLU A 730 -28.44 51.64 -71.98
C GLU A 730 -27.03 52.00 -72.50
N SER A 731 -25.98 51.81 -71.69
CA SER A 731 -24.61 52.10 -72.10
C SER A 731 -24.08 51.19 -73.21
N VAL A 732 -24.53 49.94 -73.30
CA VAL A 732 -24.12 49.04 -74.39
C VAL A 732 -24.83 49.43 -75.68
N LEU A 733 -26.13 49.74 -75.61
CA LEU A 733 -26.90 50.21 -76.76
C LEU A 733 -26.35 51.54 -77.33
N ASP A 734 -25.95 52.49 -76.48
CA ASP A 734 -25.40 53.78 -76.92
C ASP A 734 -24.01 53.70 -77.58
N ARG A 735 -23.27 52.59 -77.40
CA ARG A 735 -21.88 52.46 -77.88
C ARG A 735 -21.74 51.58 -79.11
N ASP A 736 -22.12 50.32 -78.98
CA ASP A 736 -21.91 49.30 -80.01
C ASP A 736 -23.06 48.29 -80.14
N ALA A 737 -24.05 48.35 -79.26
CA ALA A 737 -25.21 47.46 -79.22
C ALA A 737 -24.84 45.98 -79.34
N SER A 738 -23.75 45.56 -78.67
CA SER A 738 -23.24 44.18 -78.76
C SER A 738 -24.19 43.16 -78.12
N ILE A 739 -24.68 42.22 -78.94
CA ILE A 739 -25.55 41.10 -78.50
C ILE A 739 -24.88 40.25 -77.41
N GLU A 740 -23.56 40.05 -77.50
CA GLU A 740 -22.81 39.23 -76.53
C GLU A 740 -22.76 39.90 -75.15
N ARG A 741 -22.49 41.21 -75.11
CA ARG A 741 -22.49 41.97 -73.85
C ARG A 741 -23.88 42.10 -73.25
N LEU A 742 -24.89 42.33 -74.09
CA LEU A 742 -26.29 42.35 -73.67
C LEU A 742 -26.73 41.00 -73.09
N ARG A 743 -26.24 39.89 -73.66
CA ARG A 743 -26.46 38.53 -73.12
C ARG A 743 -25.86 38.34 -71.74
N ASP A 744 -24.64 38.81 -71.52
CA ASP A 744 -23.96 38.70 -70.22
C ASP A 744 -24.70 39.50 -69.16
N ILE A 745 -25.08 40.75 -69.46
CA ILE A 745 -25.87 41.59 -68.55
C ILE A 745 -27.21 40.94 -68.21
N ALA A 746 -27.91 40.36 -69.19
CA ALA A 746 -29.15 39.64 -68.93
C ALA A 746 -28.94 38.37 -68.10
N ARG A 747 -27.83 37.65 -68.31
CA ARG A 747 -27.47 36.46 -67.51
C ARG A 747 -27.26 36.83 -66.04
N ASP A 748 -26.55 37.93 -65.77
CA ASP A 748 -26.34 38.42 -64.41
C ASP A 748 -27.66 38.88 -63.77
N ALA A 749 -28.50 39.60 -64.53
CA ALA A 749 -29.83 40.01 -64.05
C ALA A 749 -30.76 38.82 -63.73
N PHE A 750 -30.75 37.74 -64.51
CA PHE A 750 -31.51 36.51 -64.20
C PHE A 750 -30.92 35.71 -63.05
N LYS A 751 -29.60 35.81 -62.81
CA LYS A 751 -28.93 35.13 -61.69
C LYS A 751 -29.33 35.75 -60.35
N ASP A 752 -29.45 37.06 -60.29
CA ASP A 752 -29.84 37.79 -59.07
C ASP A 752 -31.31 37.56 -58.65
N GLU A 753 -32.17 37.09 -59.56
CA GLU A 753 -33.60 36.81 -59.29
C GLU A 753 -33.83 35.40 -58.70
N ILE A 754 -32.93 34.45 -58.96
CA ILE A 754 -33.16 33.04 -58.62
C ILE A 754 -32.76 32.76 -57.16
N GLU A 755 -33.76 32.65 -56.29
CA GLU A 755 -33.61 32.15 -54.91
C GLU A 755 -33.82 30.62 -54.85
N GLY A 756 -33.13 29.93 -53.93
CA GLY A 756 -33.41 28.49 -53.67
C GLY A 756 -32.26 27.60 -53.17
N THR A 757 -31.02 28.09 -53.05
CA THR A 757 -29.89 27.28 -52.53
C THR A 757 -29.53 27.56 -51.06
N ASP A 758 -30.12 28.59 -50.45
CA ASP A 758 -29.70 29.07 -49.12
C ASP A 758 -30.08 28.11 -47.98
N GLU A 759 -31.23 27.45 -48.07
CA GLU A 759 -31.68 26.45 -47.07
C GLU A 759 -30.75 25.23 -47.05
N VAL A 760 -30.34 24.74 -48.22
CA VAL A 760 -29.41 23.61 -48.37
C VAL A 760 -28.01 23.99 -47.87
N LYS A 761 -27.55 25.23 -48.11
CA LYS A 761 -26.28 25.75 -47.57
C LYS A 761 -26.28 25.90 -46.04
N ALA A 762 -27.41 26.30 -45.46
CA ALA A 762 -27.54 26.36 -44.00
C ALA A 762 -27.47 24.96 -43.37
N ARG A 763 -28.20 23.98 -43.96
CA ARG A 763 -28.13 22.57 -43.53
C ARG A 763 -26.70 22.01 -43.64
N LYS A 764 -25.97 22.33 -44.71
CA LYS A 764 -24.56 21.94 -44.88
C LYS A 764 -23.70 22.44 -43.71
N ASN A 765 -23.80 23.72 -43.35
CA ASN A 765 -23.01 24.29 -42.25
C ASN A 765 -23.38 23.68 -40.89
N GLU A 766 -24.67 23.41 -40.65
CA GLU A 766 -25.12 22.76 -39.42
C GLU A 766 -24.53 21.34 -39.28
N ILE A 767 -24.51 20.56 -40.38
CA ILE A 767 -23.89 19.24 -40.40
C ILE A 767 -22.36 19.33 -40.20
N GLU A 768 -21.69 20.33 -40.79
CA GLU A 768 -20.25 20.56 -40.58
C GLU A 768 -19.94 20.90 -39.11
N ASP A 769 -20.74 21.77 -38.48
CA ASP A 769 -20.59 22.11 -37.05
C ASP A 769 -20.84 20.89 -36.14
N GLU A 770 -21.84 20.04 -36.46
CA GLU A 770 -22.09 18.78 -35.75
C GLU A 770 -20.92 17.77 -35.91
N LEU A 771 -20.34 17.67 -37.11
CA LEU A 771 -19.17 16.82 -37.38
C LEU A 771 -17.94 17.28 -36.58
N ASP A 772 -17.67 18.58 -36.51
CA ASP A 772 -16.56 19.13 -35.71
C ASP A 772 -16.72 18.81 -34.21
N GLN A 773 -17.95 18.85 -33.69
CA GLN A 773 -18.24 18.45 -32.31
C GLN A 773 -18.05 16.95 -32.09
N LEU A 774 -18.55 16.11 -33.01
CA LEU A 774 -18.38 14.65 -32.94
C LEU A 774 -16.90 14.24 -33.02
N GLU A 775 -16.07 14.94 -33.82
CA GLU A 775 -14.62 14.70 -33.88
C GLU A 775 -13.96 15.02 -32.53
N THR A 776 -14.36 16.13 -31.90
CA THR A 776 -13.85 16.51 -30.57
C THR A 776 -14.23 15.47 -29.50
N ASP A 777 -15.49 15.01 -29.50
CA ASP A 777 -15.96 13.99 -28.56
C ASP A 777 -15.24 12.65 -28.81
N ARG A 778 -15.05 12.28 -30.08
CA ARG A 778 -14.29 11.08 -30.48
C ARG A 778 -12.86 11.10 -29.92
N ASP A 779 -12.13 12.20 -30.11
CA ASP A 779 -10.76 12.35 -29.63
C ASP A 779 -10.66 12.20 -28.09
N ILE A 780 -11.64 12.73 -27.35
CA ILE A 780 -11.72 12.59 -25.89
C ILE A 780 -11.94 11.14 -25.50
N TYR A 781 -12.89 10.45 -26.15
CA TYR A 781 -13.20 9.05 -25.83
C TYR A 781 -12.07 8.10 -26.21
N GLU A 782 -11.45 8.25 -27.39
CA GLU A 782 -10.25 7.48 -27.79
C GLU A 782 -9.10 7.69 -26.79
N SER A 783 -8.78 8.95 -26.46
CA SER A 783 -7.73 9.26 -25.48
C SER A 783 -8.03 8.69 -24.08
N THR A 784 -9.30 8.65 -23.68
CA THR A 784 -9.72 8.09 -22.38
C THR A 784 -9.59 6.57 -22.37
N ILE A 785 -9.95 5.89 -23.47
CA ILE A 785 -9.80 4.44 -23.63
C ILE A 785 -8.33 4.06 -23.55
N ASP A 786 -7.45 4.72 -24.33
CA ASP A 786 -6.01 4.45 -24.33
C ASP A 786 -5.41 4.62 -22.92
N LEU A 787 -5.76 5.71 -22.23
CA LEU A 787 -5.34 5.97 -20.86
C LEU A 787 -5.81 4.87 -19.90
N PHE A 788 -7.07 4.44 -20.03
CA PHE A 788 -7.66 3.43 -19.17
C PHE A 788 -7.00 2.07 -19.38
N GLU A 789 -6.77 1.66 -20.63
CA GLU A 789 -6.07 0.41 -20.94
C GLU A 789 -4.63 0.41 -20.42
N GLU A 790 -3.89 1.53 -20.60
CA GLU A 790 -2.52 1.67 -20.12
C GLU A 790 -2.43 1.61 -18.59
N LEU A 791 -3.32 2.33 -17.90
CA LEU A 791 -3.23 2.50 -16.44
C LEU A 791 -3.91 1.40 -15.65
N ASN A 792 -4.86 0.64 -16.23
CA ASN A 792 -5.59 -0.38 -15.47
C ASN A 792 -4.66 -1.47 -14.92
N GLN A 793 -3.65 -1.89 -15.68
CA GLN A 793 -2.65 -2.86 -15.18
C GLN A 793 -1.76 -2.25 -14.07
N GLN A 794 -1.40 -0.98 -14.19
CA GLN A 794 -0.61 -0.29 -13.15
C GLN A 794 -1.41 -0.13 -11.86
N ARG A 795 -2.73 0.12 -11.98
CA ARG A 795 -3.66 0.18 -10.84
C ARG A 795 -3.79 -1.17 -10.13
N GLU A 796 -3.90 -2.27 -10.89
CA GLU A 796 -3.90 -3.61 -10.32
C GLU A 796 -2.60 -3.88 -9.55
N THR A 797 -1.46 -3.51 -10.15
CA THR A 797 -0.14 -3.62 -9.49
C THR A 797 -0.10 -2.82 -8.19
N TYR A 798 -0.57 -1.56 -8.20
CA TYR A 798 -0.67 -0.73 -7.01
C TYR A 798 -1.52 -1.39 -5.91
N SER A 799 -2.71 -1.88 -6.28
CA SER A 799 -3.63 -2.55 -5.35
C SER A 799 -3.01 -3.82 -4.75
N ASP A 800 -2.32 -4.62 -5.56
CA ASP A 800 -1.65 -5.85 -5.10
C ASP A 800 -0.51 -5.55 -4.13
N ARG A 801 0.31 -4.53 -4.44
CA ARG A 801 1.42 -4.09 -3.57
C ARG A 801 0.93 -3.49 -2.26
N LEU A 802 -0.13 -2.70 -2.29
CA LEU A 802 -0.75 -2.16 -1.09
C LEU A 802 -1.34 -3.27 -0.21
N ALA A 803 -2.02 -4.26 -0.82
CA ALA A 803 -2.54 -5.41 -0.09
C ALA A 803 -1.42 -6.29 0.51
N GLU A 804 -0.30 -6.45 -0.19
CA GLU A 804 0.88 -7.15 0.31
C GLU A 804 1.53 -6.39 1.48
N PHE A 805 1.67 -5.07 1.39
CA PHE A 805 2.13 -4.20 2.47
C PHE A 805 1.23 -4.36 3.71
N ASN A 806 -0.08 -4.19 3.57
CA ASN A 806 -1.03 -4.32 4.68
C ASN A 806 -0.98 -5.73 5.29
N ARG A 807 -0.85 -6.78 4.47
CA ARG A 807 -0.72 -8.16 4.96
C ARG A 807 0.54 -8.33 5.80
N LYS A 808 1.70 -7.86 5.32
CA LYS A 808 2.98 -7.96 6.05
C LYS A 808 2.97 -7.15 7.35
N GLN A 809 2.38 -5.96 7.33
CA GLN A 809 2.21 -5.14 8.54
C GLN A 809 1.36 -5.88 9.59
N ASN A 810 0.17 -6.35 9.19
CA ASN A 810 -0.73 -7.08 10.09
C ASN A 810 -0.14 -8.41 10.58
N GLU A 811 0.59 -9.14 9.73
CA GLU A 811 1.29 -10.39 10.08
C GLU A 811 2.31 -10.13 11.19
N TYR A 812 3.07 -9.04 11.10
CA TYR A 812 4.02 -8.64 12.13
C TYR A 812 3.32 -8.25 13.44
N GLU A 813 2.30 -7.39 13.39
CA GLU A 813 1.56 -6.94 14.60
C GLU A 813 0.83 -8.09 15.32
N THR A 814 0.43 -9.14 14.59
CA THR A 814 -0.27 -10.29 15.18
C THR A 814 0.68 -11.27 15.87
N GLU A 815 1.96 -11.34 15.47
CA GLU A 815 2.97 -12.23 16.06
C GLU A 815 3.57 -11.62 17.34
N SER A 816 2.82 -11.74 18.44
CA SER A 816 3.17 -11.24 19.80
C SER A 816 4.56 -11.61 20.34
N THR A 817 5.28 -12.55 19.74
CA THR A 817 6.60 -13.01 20.17
C THR A 817 7.77 -12.17 19.64
N ARG A 818 7.55 -11.25 18.70
CA ARG A 818 8.61 -10.48 18.01
C ARG A 818 8.89 -9.08 18.57
N SER A 819 8.28 -8.70 19.70
CA SER A 819 8.52 -7.38 20.29
C SER A 819 10.00 -7.16 20.60
N VAL A 820 10.50 -6.03 20.14
CA VAL A 820 11.86 -5.54 20.40
C VAL A 820 11.88 -4.74 21.71
N SER A 821 10.74 -4.48 22.34
CA SER A 821 10.68 -3.78 23.62
C SER A 821 11.44 -4.51 24.75
N THR A 822 12.01 -3.71 25.65
CA THR A 822 12.57 -4.17 26.93
C THR A 822 11.55 -4.10 28.06
N GLU A 823 10.33 -3.64 27.78
CA GLU A 823 9.23 -3.46 28.73
C GLU A 823 8.48 -4.78 28.99
N ARG A 824 9.18 -5.91 28.97
CA ARG A 824 8.62 -7.16 29.50
C ARG A 824 8.58 -7.02 31.02
N GLU A 825 7.47 -6.50 31.56
CA GLU A 825 7.28 -6.25 33.00
C GLU A 825 7.30 -7.55 33.84
N ASP A 826 7.05 -8.71 33.22
CA ASP A 826 6.94 -10.01 33.89
C ASP A 826 8.05 -11.00 33.45
N SER A 827 9.32 -10.75 33.78
CA SER A 827 10.35 -11.79 33.76
C SER A 827 10.86 -12.11 35.16
N ALA A 828 10.98 -13.40 35.46
CA ALA A 828 11.53 -13.86 36.72
C ALA A 828 13.05 -13.98 36.66
N TYR A 829 13.61 -14.58 35.61
CA TYR A 829 15.03 -14.96 35.57
C TYR A 829 15.83 -14.34 34.40
N ILE A 830 15.16 -13.77 33.39
CA ILE A 830 15.79 -13.24 32.18
C ILE A 830 15.45 -11.76 31.99
N LYS A 831 16.37 -10.87 32.34
CA LYS A 831 16.21 -9.45 32.05
C LYS A 831 16.67 -9.15 30.63
N THR A 832 15.76 -8.66 29.80
CA THR A 832 16.10 -8.20 28.45
C THR A 832 16.55 -6.74 28.46
N THR A 833 17.60 -6.42 27.71
CA THR A 833 18.10 -5.04 27.54
C THR A 833 18.38 -4.74 26.06
N LYS A 834 18.29 -3.46 25.69
CA LYS A 834 18.73 -2.93 24.39
C LYS A 834 20.18 -2.48 24.47
N PRO A 835 21.00 -2.75 23.44
CA PRO A 835 22.28 -2.07 23.25
C PRO A 835 22.09 -0.55 23.26
N ASN A 836 23.02 0.20 23.84
CA ASN A 836 23.02 1.65 23.75
C ASN A 836 23.26 2.14 22.31
N ASP A 837 24.00 1.37 21.53
CA ASP A 837 24.30 1.66 20.13
C ASP A 837 24.12 0.38 19.31
N VAL A 838 22.96 0.27 18.65
CA VAL A 838 22.55 -0.89 17.85
C VAL A 838 23.51 -1.14 16.67
N PHE A 839 24.27 -0.14 16.23
CA PHE A 839 25.22 -0.33 15.13
C PHE A 839 26.43 -1.16 15.50
N ARG A 840 26.85 -1.11 16.76
CA ARG A 840 28.02 -1.84 17.26
C ARG A 840 27.79 -3.34 17.35
N VAL A 841 26.54 -3.77 17.15
CA VAL A 841 26.10 -5.16 17.15
C VAL A 841 25.53 -5.58 15.80
N THR A 842 25.48 -4.66 14.82
CA THR A 842 24.86 -4.93 13.52
C THR A 842 25.79 -5.78 12.65
N GLY A 843 25.37 -7.00 12.34
CA GLY A 843 26.10 -7.91 11.46
C GLY A 843 27.02 -8.89 12.18
N ASP A 844 27.11 -8.80 13.50
CA ASP A 844 27.87 -9.73 14.34
C ASP A 844 27.01 -10.95 14.70
N GLU A 845 27.63 -12.13 14.81
CA GLU A 845 26.90 -13.36 15.17
C GLU A 845 26.63 -13.48 16.67
N GLY A 846 27.34 -12.70 17.50
CA GLY A 846 27.15 -12.68 18.95
C GLY A 846 27.93 -11.55 19.63
N ILE A 847 27.63 -11.37 20.91
CA ILE A 847 28.16 -10.33 21.80
C ILE A 847 29.69 -10.37 21.89
N GLY A 848 30.29 -11.57 21.79
CA GLY A 848 31.74 -11.76 21.79
C GLY A 848 32.44 -11.28 20.51
N GLU A 849 31.74 -11.12 19.40
CA GLU A 849 32.29 -10.56 18.16
C GLU A 849 32.02 -9.06 18.02
N SER A 850 31.05 -8.56 18.78
CA SER A 850 30.60 -7.17 18.74
C SER A 850 31.54 -6.17 19.43
N ASP A 851 31.48 -4.90 19.02
CA ASP A 851 32.20 -3.79 19.68
C ASP A 851 31.37 -3.14 20.81
N LEU A 852 30.36 -3.85 21.32
CA LEU A 852 29.38 -3.34 22.29
C LEU A 852 30.04 -2.74 23.54
N PHE A 853 30.91 -3.50 24.20
CA PHE A 853 31.58 -3.09 25.45
C PHE A 853 32.77 -2.15 25.28
N SER A 854 33.02 -1.65 24.06
CA SER A 854 34.06 -0.63 23.86
C SER A 854 33.65 0.77 24.38
N SER A 855 32.36 0.99 24.65
CA SER A 855 31.83 2.23 25.25
C SER A 855 31.74 2.13 26.77
N LYS A 856 32.09 3.24 27.45
CA LYS A 856 31.94 3.35 28.90
C LYS A 856 30.47 3.40 29.32
N GLU A 857 29.64 4.06 28.52
CA GLU A 857 28.20 4.18 28.73
C GLU A 857 27.53 2.80 28.70
N GLU A 858 27.93 1.93 27.76
CA GLU A 858 27.41 0.56 27.68
C GLU A 858 27.82 -0.28 28.91
N ASN A 859 29.09 -0.23 29.32
CA ASN A 859 29.53 -0.93 30.55
C ASN A 859 28.76 -0.44 31.79
N GLN A 860 28.46 0.85 31.88
CA GLN A 860 27.65 1.40 32.99
C GLN A 860 26.20 0.90 32.96
N ARG A 861 25.59 0.83 31.77
CA ARG A 861 24.24 0.26 31.60
C ARG A 861 24.22 -1.23 31.96
N THR A 862 25.22 -1.96 31.50
CA THR A 862 25.41 -3.39 31.82
C THR A 862 25.52 -3.61 33.32
N TYR A 863 26.38 -2.83 34.00
CA TYR A 863 26.49 -2.87 35.46
C TYR A 863 25.16 -2.62 36.15
N GLY A 864 24.42 -1.57 35.76
CA GLY A 864 23.10 -1.27 36.33
C GLY A 864 22.09 -2.40 36.10
N ALA A 865 22.07 -2.98 34.91
CA ALA A 865 21.17 -4.08 34.58
C ALA A 865 21.51 -5.36 35.38
N LEU A 866 22.80 -5.69 35.51
CA LEU A 866 23.26 -6.81 36.34
C LEU A 866 23.07 -6.54 37.84
N GLU A 867 23.23 -5.30 38.30
CA GLU A 867 22.96 -4.90 39.69
C GLU A 867 21.50 -5.14 40.07
N ASP A 868 20.56 -4.84 39.17
CA ASP A 868 19.14 -5.15 39.36
C ASP A 868 18.90 -6.67 39.44
N LEU A 869 19.63 -7.48 38.67
CA LEU A 869 19.56 -8.95 38.78
C LEU A 869 20.19 -9.46 40.09
N VAL A 870 21.23 -8.80 40.61
CA VAL A 870 21.80 -9.10 41.93
C VAL A 870 20.79 -8.82 43.05
N GLU A 871 19.94 -7.80 42.92
CA GLU A 871 18.87 -7.53 43.89
C GLU A 871 17.87 -8.69 44.01
N ASN A 872 17.65 -9.47 42.94
CA ASN A 872 16.83 -10.68 43.02
C ASN A 872 17.43 -11.69 44.01
N VAL A 873 18.76 -11.82 44.09
CA VAL A 873 19.42 -12.70 45.08
C VAL A 873 19.11 -12.30 46.52
N PHE A 874 18.84 -11.01 46.77
CA PHE A 874 18.47 -10.51 48.10
C PHE A 874 17.00 -10.69 48.44
N ASN A 875 16.17 -10.98 47.44
CA ASN A 875 14.75 -11.25 47.60
C ASN A 875 14.54 -12.72 48.03
N GLU A 876 13.76 -12.89 49.09
CA GLU A 876 13.47 -14.21 49.69
C GLU A 876 12.68 -15.14 48.77
N ARG A 877 12.00 -14.62 47.73
CA ARG A 877 11.34 -15.46 46.71
C ARG A 877 12.36 -16.19 45.84
N TYR A 878 13.44 -15.53 45.45
CA TYR A 878 14.47 -16.09 44.58
C TYR A 878 15.49 -16.93 45.33
N SER A 879 15.97 -16.41 46.47
CA SER A 879 16.98 -17.09 47.28
C SER A 879 16.38 -18.16 48.20
N GLY A 880 15.08 -18.11 48.51
CA GLY A 880 14.44 -19.09 49.39
C GLY A 880 15.00 -19.13 50.82
N ILE A 881 15.87 -18.19 51.21
CA ILE A 881 16.45 -18.09 52.56
C ILE A 881 15.63 -17.15 53.43
N LYS A 882 15.48 -17.48 54.72
CA LYS A 882 14.73 -16.68 55.69
C LYS A 882 15.55 -15.51 56.24
N ARG A 883 16.83 -15.73 56.50
CA ARG A 883 17.76 -14.72 57.03
C ARG A 883 19.12 -14.81 56.36
N ARG A 884 19.68 -13.63 56.11
CA ARG A 884 21.03 -13.44 55.54
C ARG A 884 22.11 -13.24 56.59
N ARG A 885 21.72 -12.93 57.84
CA ARG A 885 22.64 -12.58 58.94
C ARG A 885 22.16 -13.21 60.24
N PHE A 886 23.10 -13.75 60.99
CA PHE A 886 22.86 -14.34 62.31
C PHE A 886 23.92 -13.86 63.28
N SER A 887 23.48 -13.37 64.44
CA SER A 887 24.39 -12.90 65.48
C SER A 887 23.74 -13.00 66.84
N LYS A 888 24.52 -13.37 67.85
CA LYS A 888 24.13 -13.32 69.27
C LYS A 888 25.26 -12.73 70.10
N GLY A 889 25.02 -11.56 70.69
CA GLY A 889 26.04 -10.83 71.46
C GLY A 889 27.24 -10.44 70.60
N ARG A 890 28.37 -11.15 70.73
CA ARG A 890 29.61 -10.94 69.95
C ARG A 890 29.90 -12.07 68.94
N GLN A 891 29.13 -13.14 68.98
CA GLN A 891 29.25 -14.24 68.02
C GLN A 891 28.39 -13.96 66.80
N ARG A 892 28.88 -14.34 65.63
CA ARG A 892 28.18 -14.25 64.35
C ARG A 892 28.40 -15.54 63.58
N TYR A 893 27.47 -15.84 62.69
CA TYR A 893 27.59 -16.99 61.81
C TYR A 893 28.47 -16.62 60.62
N ASP A 894 29.64 -17.25 60.52
CA ASP A 894 30.67 -16.95 59.53
C ASP A 894 30.75 -18.01 58.41
N ASP A 895 29.89 -19.02 58.44
CA ASP A 895 29.92 -20.15 57.48
C ASP A 895 29.13 -19.88 56.18
N ILE A 896 28.43 -18.73 56.06
CA ILE A 896 27.81 -18.32 54.78
C ILE A 896 28.92 -17.92 53.81
N LYS A 897 28.92 -18.57 52.65
CA LYS A 897 29.83 -18.28 51.55
C LYS A 897 29.04 -17.93 50.30
N ILE A 898 29.42 -16.85 49.62
CA ILE A 898 28.83 -16.40 48.36
C ILE A 898 29.81 -16.72 47.22
N ARG A 899 29.28 -17.39 46.19
CA ARG A 899 30.02 -17.75 44.97
C ARG A 899 29.32 -17.17 43.76
N VAL A 900 30.03 -16.50 42.88
CA VAL A 900 29.45 -15.83 41.71
C VAL A 900 30.16 -16.28 40.44
N GLY A 901 29.45 -16.97 39.55
CA GLY A 901 29.91 -17.28 38.20
C GLY A 901 29.31 -16.33 37.19
N VAL A 902 30.14 -15.69 36.36
CA VAL A 902 29.68 -14.86 35.24
C VAL A 902 30.06 -15.54 33.93
N LEU A 903 29.07 -15.78 33.07
CA LEU A 903 29.21 -16.52 31.82
C LEU A 903 28.77 -15.64 30.65
N SER A 904 29.67 -15.36 29.72
CA SER A 904 29.33 -14.68 28.46
C SER A 904 30.42 -14.91 27.42
N GLN A 905 30.06 -14.97 26.14
CA GLN A 905 31.04 -15.00 25.05
C GLN A 905 31.92 -13.73 25.00
N ALA A 906 31.47 -12.63 25.61
CA ALA A 906 32.20 -11.36 25.69
C ALA A 906 32.83 -11.08 27.05
N VAL A 907 32.93 -12.06 27.96
CA VAL A 907 33.35 -11.80 29.34
C VAL A 907 34.72 -11.10 29.45
N ASP A 908 35.65 -11.37 28.53
CA ASP A 908 36.98 -10.73 28.47
C ASP A 908 36.94 -9.27 27.97
N GLN A 909 35.80 -8.81 27.45
CA GLN A 909 35.58 -7.46 26.93
C GLN A 909 34.81 -6.57 27.89
N ILE A 910 34.07 -7.17 28.83
CA ILE A 910 33.33 -6.44 29.87
C ILE A 910 34.32 -5.87 30.89
N ASP A 911 34.12 -4.63 31.31
CA ASP A 911 34.92 -4.02 32.37
C ASP A 911 34.83 -4.90 33.64
N PRO A 912 35.97 -5.36 34.23
CA PRO A 912 35.94 -6.16 35.45
C PRO A 912 35.16 -5.50 36.60
N ASP A 913 35.18 -4.16 36.69
CA ASP A 913 34.43 -3.43 37.71
C ASP A 913 32.91 -3.50 37.46
N ALA A 914 32.47 -3.72 36.20
CA ALA A 914 31.06 -3.86 35.82
C ALA A 914 30.45 -5.23 36.17
N ILE A 915 31.26 -6.20 36.60
CA ILE A 915 30.84 -7.55 36.98
C ILE A 915 31.36 -7.97 38.36
N ASP A 916 31.89 -7.02 39.14
CA ASP A 916 32.29 -7.24 40.53
C ASP A 916 31.22 -6.74 41.51
N PHE A 917 30.61 -7.70 42.21
CA PHE A 917 29.56 -7.46 43.20
C PHE A 917 30.01 -7.71 44.64
N GLU A 918 31.31 -7.88 44.90
CA GLU A 918 31.86 -8.22 46.24
C GLU A 918 31.32 -7.28 47.33
N ASN A 919 31.37 -5.97 47.09
CA ASN A 919 30.91 -4.97 48.06
C ASN A 919 29.40 -5.10 48.35
N ARG A 920 28.57 -5.43 47.36
CA ARG A 920 27.12 -5.61 47.56
C ARG A 920 26.84 -6.81 48.43
N PHE A 921 27.48 -7.95 48.13
CA PHE A 921 27.31 -9.18 48.90
C PHE A 921 27.90 -9.09 50.31
N ASN A 922 29.09 -8.51 50.47
CA ASN A 922 29.70 -8.24 51.78
C ASN A 922 28.76 -7.39 52.65
N ASN A 923 28.18 -6.32 52.08
CA ASN A 923 27.24 -5.49 52.80
C ASN A 923 25.92 -6.20 53.10
N ALA A 924 25.40 -7.04 52.21
CA ALA A 924 24.11 -7.71 52.34
C ALA A 924 24.14 -8.88 53.35
N PHE A 925 25.19 -9.69 53.32
CA PHE A 925 25.36 -10.91 54.13
C PHE A 925 26.29 -10.73 55.33
N ASP A 926 26.95 -9.57 55.48
CA ASP A 926 27.95 -9.31 56.55
C ASP A 926 29.11 -10.31 56.53
N LEU A 927 29.63 -10.58 55.33
CA LEU A 927 30.73 -11.50 55.09
C LEU A 927 32.00 -10.97 55.76
N GLY A 928 32.66 -11.79 56.59
CA GLY A 928 33.90 -11.44 57.27
C GLY A 928 35.09 -11.21 56.33
N ALA A 929 36.05 -10.38 56.73
CA ALA A 929 37.24 -10.12 55.92
C ALA A 929 38.45 -10.95 56.39
N THR A 930 38.70 -12.15 55.84
CA THR A 930 40.04 -12.79 55.81
C THR A 930 40.06 -14.16 55.12
N GLY A 931 41.06 -14.44 54.28
CA GLY A 931 41.45 -15.82 53.88
C GLY A 931 42.00 -15.97 52.45
N ASN A 932 42.56 -17.15 52.12
CA ASN A 932 42.82 -17.58 50.72
C ASN A 932 41.48 -17.74 49.94
N ARG A 933 41.48 -17.86 48.60
CA ARG A 933 40.22 -17.89 47.78
C ARG A 933 39.15 -18.93 48.21
N VAL A 934 39.52 -20.04 48.87
CA VAL A 934 38.57 -21.02 49.41
C VAL A 934 37.98 -20.57 50.76
N GLU A 935 38.82 -19.96 51.60
CA GLU A 935 38.46 -19.39 52.90
C GLU A 935 37.79 -18.02 52.78
N ASN A 936 37.88 -17.36 51.62
CA ASN A 936 37.21 -16.09 51.38
C ASN A 936 35.69 -16.34 51.31
N PRO A 937 34.89 -15.65 52.14
CA PRO A 937 33.44 -15.79 52.07
C PRO A 937 32.85 -15.25 50.75
N TYR A 938 33.59 -14.49 49.95
CA TYR A 938 33.20 -14.13 48.58
C TYR A 938 34.21 -14.63 47.54
N THR A 939 33.73 -15.35 46.53
CA THR A 939 34.55 -15.81 45.40
C THR A 939 33.80 -15.64 44.09
N SER A 940 34.44 -15.05 43.09
CA SER A 940 33.90 -14.94 41.73
C SER A 940 34.81 -15.57 40.68
N TRP A 941 34.22 -16.06 39.60
CA TRP A 941 34.93 -16.51 38.40
C TRP A 941 34.13 -16.17 37.15
N GLN A 942 34.84 -16.18 36.03
CA GLN A 942 34.35 -15.76 34.72
C GLN A 942 34.68 -16.85 33.70
N HIS A 943 33.82 -17.05 32.71
CA HIS A 943 34.10 -17.97 31.61
C HIS A 943 33.44 -17.51 30.30
N ASP A 944 34.17 -17.69 29.19
CA ASP A 944 33.79 -17.37 27.82
C ASP A 944 32.78 -18.37 27.21
N ILE A 945 31.68 -18.64 27.91
CA ILE A 945 30.60 -19.53 27.47
C ILE A 945 29.24 -18.90 27.72
N GLY A 946 28.24 -19.27 26.91
CA GLY A 946 26.89 -18.74 26.99
C GLY A 946 26.30 -18.58 25.60
N ASP A 947 25.03 -18.20 25.55
CA ASP A 947 24.37 -17.87 24.30
C ASP A 947 24.94 -16.58 23.67
N LYS A 948 24.61 -16.35 22.40
CA LYS A 948 25.15 -15.29 21.56
C LYS A 948 25.04 -13.92 22.19
N TRP A 949 23.91 -13.58 22.82
CA TRP A 949 23.62 -12.24 23.30
C TRP A 949 23.40 -12.16 24.82
N ASP A 950 23.87 -13.16 25.53
CA ASP A 950 23.59 -13.32 26.95
C ASP A 950 24.81 -13.05 27.85
N ILE A 951 24.50 -12.58 29.05
CA ILE A 951 25.38 -12.59 30.22
C ILE A 951 24.66 -13.36 31.32
N GLY A 952 25.10 -14.58 31.60
CA GLY A 952 24.65 -15.37 32.72
C GLY A 952 25.32 -14.92 34.02
N LEU A 953 24.52 -14.63 35.04
CA LEU A 953 24.94 -14.31 36.39
C LEU A 953 24.42 -15.40 37.35
N CYS A 954 25.33 -16.23 37.83
CA CYS A 954 25.02 -17.42 38.61
C CYS A 954 25.52 -17.26 40.04
N VAL A 955 24.61 -17.06 41.00
CA VAL A 955 24.98 -16.90 42.41
C VAL A 955 24.68 -18.17 43.20
N PHE A 956 25.65 -18.61 44.00
CA PHE A 956 25.48 -19.70 44.94
C PHE A 956 25.68 -19.17 46.37
N ILE A 957 24.73 -19.48 47.24
CA ILE A 957 24.76 -19.15 48.67
C ILE A 957 24.95 -20.46 49.44
N ASP A 958 26.16 -20.69 49.91
CA ASP A 958 26.56 -21.92 50.59
C ASP A 958 26.54 -21.77 52.13
N GLY A 959 26.55 -22.90 52.84
CA GLY A 959 26.49 -22.93 54.30
C GLY A 959 25.07 -22.68 54.84
N ILE A 960 24.04 -23.18 54.15
CA ILE A 960 22.64 -23.04 54.55
C ILE A 960 22.18 -24.29 55.30
N PHE A 961 21.76 -24.09 56.55
CA PHE A 961 21.11 -25.11 57.37
C PHE A 961 19.60 -25.15 57.12
N LEU A 962 18.98 -26.30 57.43
CA LEU A 962 17.59 -26.61 57.08
C LEU A 962 16.58 -25.57 57.63
N ASP A 963 16.80 -25.09 58.86
CA ASP A 963 15.93 -24.10 59.52
C ASP A 963 16.03 -22.68 58.90
N ASN A 964 17.00 -22.41 58.02
CA ASN A 964 17.09 -21.15 57.26
C ASN A 964 16.41 -21.22 55.89
N ILE A 965 16.00 -22.40 55.42
CA ILE A 965 15.18 -22.51 54.22
C ILE A 965 13.78 -21.98 54.55
N ARG A 966 13.38 -20.86 53.95
CA ARG A 966 12.14 -20.13 54.28
C ARG A 966 10.93 -21.04 54.26
N LYS A 967 10.74 -21.81 53.19
CA LYS A 967 9.59 -22.71 53.02
C LYS A 967 9.62 -23.90 53.97
N MET A 968 10.77 -24.26 54.53
CA MET A 968 10.84 -25.31 55.54
C MET A 968 10.09 -24.91 56.83
N VAL A 969 10.18 -23.65 57.23
CA VAL A 969 9.71 -23.15 58.53
C VAL A 969 8.50 -22.20 58.46
N GLN A 970 8.05 -21.80 57.26
CA GLN A 970 6.88 -20.93 57.08
C GLN A 970 5.57 -21.63 57.50
N ALA A 971 4.58 -20.86 57.98
CA ALA A 971 3.33 -21.38 58.56
C ALA A 971 2.46 -22.21 57.59
N ASP A 972 2.59 -21.97 56.28
CA ASP A 972 1.95 -22.68 55.18
C ASP A 972 2.98 -23.38 54.27
N GLY A 973 4.19 -23.59 54.80
CA GLY A 973 5.32 -24.20 54.10
C GLY A 973 5.36 -25.74 54.19
N TYR A 974 6.54 -26.30 53.90
CA TYR A 974 6.78 -27.74 53.80
C TYR A 974 6.46 -28.49 55.09
N ARG A 975 6.90 -27.98 56.25
CA ARG A 975 6.60 -28.60 57.54
C ARG A 975 5.10 -28.62 57.84
N ALA A 976 4.42 -27.50 57.62
CA ALA A 976 2.98 -27.41 57.85
C ALA A 976 2.23 -28.40 56.95
N GLY A 977 2.57 -28.46 55.66
CA GLY A 977 2.02 -29.45 54.72
C GLY A 977 2.29 -30.89 55.16
N TYR A 978 3.51 -31.20 55.60
CA TYR A 978 3.86 -32.52 56.12
C TYR A 978 3.04 -32.90 57.35
N GLU A 979 2.91 -32.02 58.35
CA GLU A 979 2.16 -32.32 59.58
C GLU A 979 0.65 -32.44 59.33
N THR A 980 0.09 -31.60 58.45
CA THR A 980 -1.30 -31.79 57.99
C THR A 980 -1.45 -33.16 57.34
N ARG A 981 -0.55 -33.52 56.43
CA ARG A 981 -0.61 -34.80 55.73
C ARG A 981 -0.42 -36.00 56.65
N ARG A 982 0.48 -35.90 57.62
CA ARG A 982 0.71 -36.90 58.66
C ARG A 982 -0.52 -37.08 59.54
N SER A 983 -1.22 -36.00 59.88
CA SER A 983 -2.46 -36.06 60.66
C SER A 983 -3.58 -36.76 59.89
N GLU A 984 -3.60 -36.64 58.55
CA GLU A 984 -4.55 -37.33 57.68
C GLU A 984 -4.23 -38.82 57.47
N LEU A 985 -2.94 -39.16 57.34
CA LEU A 985 -2.48 -40.50 56.96
C LEU A 985 -2.07 -41.40 58.12
N GLY A 986 -1.71 -40.85 59.28
CA GLY A 986 -1.13 -41.63 60.38
C GLY A 986 0.20 -42.27 59.97
N ASP A 987 0.33 -43.58 60.18
CA ASP A 987 1.55 -44.35 59.90
C ASP A 987 1.86 -44.46 58.40
N ASP A 988 0.84 -44.31 57.54
CA ASP A 988 0.99 -44.29 56.08
C ASP A 988 1.79 -43.06 55.58
N ILE A 989 2.13 -42.10 56.45
CA ILE A 989 3.03 -40.98 56.10
C ILE A 989 4.37 -41.46 55.52
N LEU A 990 4.77 -42.71 55.82
CA LEU A 990 5.96 -43.36 55.25
C LEU A 990 5.98 -43.33 53.72
N VAL A 991 4.82 -43.22 53.03
CA VAL A 991 4.79 -43.11 51.55
C VAL A 991 5.39 -41.81 51.02
N HIS A 992 5.64 -40.83 51.89
CA HIS A 992 6.34 -39.57 51.57
C HIS A 992 7.84 -39.62 51.89
N HIS A 993 8.34 -40.73 52.45
CA HIS A 993 9.75 -40.94 52.74
C HIS A 993 10.44 -41.79 51.66
N ASN A 994 11.78 -41.73 51.64
CA ASN A 994 12.61 -42.58 50.80
C ASN A 994 13.69 -43.29 51.61
N TYR A 995 14.46 -42.55 52.41
CA TYR A 995 15.64 -43.09 53.06
C TYR A 995 15.29 -43.94 54.29
N GLY A 996 15.92 -45.11 54.38
CA GLY A 996 15.79 -46.06 55.50
C GLY A 996 14.66 -47.06 55.33
N LEU A 997 13.77 -46.88 54.35
CA LEU A 997 12.61 -47.76 54.16
C LEU A 997 13.04 -49.20 53.85
N GLU A 998 14.15 -49.37 53.13
CA GLU A 998 14.78 -50.67 52.86
C GLU A 998 15.29 -51.39 54.12
N ASP A 999 15.57 -50.62 55.18
CA ASP A 999 16.07 -51.08 56.46
C ASP A 999 14.97 -51.10 57.55
N GLY A 1000 13.71 -50.84 57.17
CA GLY A 1000 12.56 -50.90 58.09
C GLY A 1000 12.38 -49.65 58.97
N PHE A 1001 12.87 -48.49 58.54
CA PHE A 1001 12.66 -47.21 59.23
C PHE A 1001 12.51 -46.03 58.26
N TYR A 1002 12.18 -44.85 58.78
CA TYR A 1002 12.41 -43.58 58.08
C TYR A 1002 12.85 -42.50 59.06
N VAL A 1003 13.43 -41.42 58.55
CA VAL A 1003 13.86 -40.28 59.37
C VAL A 1003 13.09 -39.02 59.02
N ARG A 1004 12.89 -38.16 60.01
CA ARG A 1004 12.33 -36.83 59.80
C ARG A 1004 12.87 -35.81 60.77
N ARG A 1005 12.77 -34.54 60.38
CA ARG A 1005 12.95 -33.40 61.26
C ARG A 1005 11.74 -33.26 62.19
N ALA A 1006 11.86 -33.60 63.47
CA ALA A 1006 10.75 -33.54 64.43
C ALA A 1006 10.44 -32.11 64.91
N LYS A 1007 11.47 -31.26 64.99
CA LYS A 1007 11.36 -29.87 65.45
C LYS A 1007 12.21 -28.95 64.58
N THR A 1008 11.80 -27.68 64.47
CA THR A 1008 12.55 -26.63 63.79
C THR A 1008 12.84 -25.52 64.79
N LEU A 1009 13.97 -24.86 64.63
CA LEU A 1009 14.34 -23.68 65.40
C LEU A 1009 13.74 -22.43 64.77
N ASN A 1010 13.26 -21.49 65.59
CA ASN A 1010 12.77 -20.21 65.08
C ASN A 1010 13.92 -19.23 64.91
N MET A 1011 14.38 -19.05 63.68
CA MET A 1011 15.45 -18.10 63.37
C MET A 1011 15.15 -16.65 63.72
N GLU A 1012 13.92 -16.30 64.10
CA GLU A 1012 13.57 -14.98 64.63
C GLU A 1012 13.92 -14.76 66.10
N ASP A 1013 14.03 -15.85 66.87
CA ASP A 1013 14.41 -15.83 68.27
C ASP A 1013 15.93 -15.83 68.43
N GLU A 1014 16.47 -14.96 69.30
CA GLU A 1014 17.92 -14.84 69.51
C GLU A 1014 18.53 -16.07 70.20
N ASP A 1015 17.76 -16.79 71.00
CA ASP A 1015 18.24 -18.01 71.66
C ASP A 1015 18.36 -19.15 70.65
N ASP A 1016 17.34 -19.33 69.80
CA ASP A 1016 17.34 -20.31 68.70
C ASP A 1016 18.40 -19.98 67.64
N ALA A 1017 18.60 -18.71 67.28
CA ALA A 1017 19.70 -18.31 66.40
C ALA A 1017 21.07 -18.59 67.03
N GLY A 1018 21.17 -18.53 68.36
CA GLY A 1018 22.38 -18.88 69.10
C GLY A 1018 22.74 -20.36 69.06
N PHE A 1019 21.80 -21.24 68.72
CA PHE A 1019 22.06 -22.67 68.55
C PHE A 1019 23.12 -22.92 67.47
N TYR A 1020 22.98 -22.27 66.31
CA TYR A 1020 23.90 -22.40 65.17
C TYR A 1020 25.21 -21.58 65.33
N LEU A 1021 25.43 -20.97 66.49
CA LEU A 1021 26.68 -20.25 66.81
C LEU A 1021 27.58 -21.05 67.77
N GLN A 1022 27.22 -22.29 68.06
CA GLN A 1022 27.98 -23.24 68.88
C GLN A 1022 29.06 -23.94 68.05
N ASP A 1023 29.87 -24.78 68.70
CA ASP A 1023 30.84 -25.62 67.98
C ASP A 1023 30.10 -26.68 67.15
N GLU A 1024 30.59 -26.96 65.94
CA GLU A 1024 29.93 -27.86 64.97
C GLU A 1024 29.55 -29.22 65.56
N SER A 1025 30.43 -29.85 66.35
CA SER A 1025 30.13 -31.15 66.97
C SER A 1025 28.95 -31.09 67.94
N ASP A 1026 28.81 -30.00 68.69
CA ASP A 1026 27.70 -29.82 69.63
C ASP A 1026 26.39 -29.62 68.87
N ILE A 1027 26.44 -28.85 67.77
CA ILE A 1027 25.29 -28.66 66.88
C ILE A 1027 24.83 -30.01 66.31
N VAL A 1028 25.75 -30.78 65.72
CA VAL A 1028 25.43 -32.08 65.10
C VAL A 1028 24.84 -33.06 66.12
N ASP A 1029 25.47 -33.20 67.28
CA ASP A 1029 25.01 -34.10 68.34
C ASP A 1029 23.60 -33.69 68.84
N GLU A 1030 23.37 -32.40 69.08
CA GLU A 1030 22.06 -31.92 69.54
C GLU A 1030 20.97 -32.06 68.45
N LEU A 1031 21.30 -31.82 67.17
CA LEU A 1031 20.37 -32.02 66.06
C LEU A 1031 19.92 -33.48 65.98
N LEU A 1032 20.86 -34.43 66.01
CA LEU A 1032 20.59 -35.86 65.96
C LEU A 1032 19.79 -36.34 67.19
N GLU A 1033 20.10 -35.87 68.39
CA GLU A 1033 19.48 -36.36 69.63
C GLU A 1033 18.08 -35.74 69.89
N ARG A 1034 17.87 -34.46 69.53
CA ARG A 1034 16.68 -33.70 69.96
C ARG A 1034 15.76 -33.25 68.82
N TYR A 1035 16.27 -33.16 67.60
CA TYR A 1035 15.54 -32.57 66.47
C TYR A 1035 15.30 -33.54 65.32
N VAL A 1036 16.05 -34.64 65.22
CA VAL A 1036 15.79 -35.73 64.29
C VAL A 1036 15.10 -36.88 65.01
N GLU A 1037 14.12 -37.49 64.35
CA GLU A 1037 13.43 -38.70 64.83
C GLU A 1037 13.59 -39.81 63.80
N THR A 1038 14.02 -40.99 64.27
CA THR A 1038 14.01 -42.24 63.51
C THR A 1038 12.77 -43.04 63.88
N VAL A 1039 11.91 -43.31 62.91
CA VAL A 1039 10.63 -43.99 63.11
C VAL A 1039 10.68 -45.38 62.47
N PRO A 1040 10.49 -46.48 63.21
CA PRO A 1040 10.40 -47.82 62.63
C PRO A 1040 9.13 -47.97 61.78
N THR A 1041 9.18 -48.76 60.71
CA THR A 1041 8.01 -49.01 59.84
C THR A 1041 7.13 -50.16 60.33
N ASN A 1042 7.67 -51.06 61.16
CA ASN A 1042 6.97 -52.25 61.66
C ASN A 1042 6.83 -52.24 63.19
N ASP A 1043 5.69 -51.80 63.71
CA ASP A 1043 5.35 -51.99 65.12
C ASP A 1043 4.86 -53.44 65.35
N SER A 1044 5.78 -54.33 65.71
CA SER A 1044 5.38 -55.55 66.42
C SER A 1044 4.84 -55.15 67.80
N ALA A 1045 3.54 -55.36 67.98
CA ALA A 1045 2.83 -55.10 69.23
C ALA A 1045 3.50 -55.78 70.43
N ASP A 1046 4.28 -55.04 71.23
CA ASP A 1046 4.69 -55.49 72.56
C ASP A 1046 3.70 -54.95 73.61
N ALA A 1047 2.50 -55.55 73.57
CA ALA A 1047 1.55 -55.46 74.66
C ALA A 1047 2.01 -56.35 75.84
N GLY A 1048 2.92 -55.80 76.63
CA GLY A 1048 2.93 -55.89 78.09
C GLY A 1048 3.49 -57.16 78.76
N VAL A 1049 4.54 -56.97 79.58
CA VAL A 1049 4.59 -57.46 80.98
C VAL A 1049 5.35 -56.48 81.88
N ASP A 1050 4.57 -55.69 82.63
CA ASP A 1050 4.69 -55.30 84.05
C ASP A 1050 6.06 -55.20 84.77
N ALA A 1051 6.34 -54.01 85.33
CA ALA A 1051 6.81 -53.84 86.71
C ALA A 1051 6.63 -52.39 87.25
N GLY A 1052 5.44 -52.09 87.79
CA GLY A 1052 5.23 -51.56 89.15
C GLY A 1052 5.77 -50.20 89.67
N ALA A 1053 4.79 -49.34 90.00
CA ALA A 1053 4.69 -48.39 91.14
C ALA A 1053 5.55 -47.10 91.13
N GLY A 1054 5.02 -45.88 91.28
CA GLY A 1054 3.76 -45.39 91.83
C GLY A 1054 4.06 -44.36 92.94
N THR A 1055 3.55 -43.13 92.83
CA THR A 1055 3.03 -42.33 93.97
C THR A 1055 2.30 -41.08 93.49
N ASP A 1056 1.09 -40.94 94.03
CA ASP A 1056 0.08 -39.91 93.79
C ASP A 1056 0.45 -38.51 94.29
N GLY A 1057 -0.21 -37.50 93.69
CA GLY A 1057 -0.44 -36.18 94.26
C GLY A 1057 -1.69 -35.53 93.68
N GLN A 1058 -2.81 -35.58 94.41
CA GLN A 1058 -4.09 -34.89 94.15
C GLN A 1058 -4.00 -33.37 94.36
N SER A 1059 -4.78 -32.59 93.61
CA SER A 1059 -5.71 -31.50 94.06
C SER A 1059 -6.22 -30.74 92.82
N ASP A 1060 -7.55 -30.73 92.58
CA ASP A 1060 -8.50 -29.60 92.78
C ASP A 1060 -8.35 -28.53 91.67
N ASP A 1061 -9.36 -27.93 91.03
CA ASP A 1061 -10.82 -27.93 91.05
C ASP A 1061 -11.27 -27.11 89.81
N GLU A 1062 -12.56 -27.18 89.43
CA GLU A 1062 -13.37 -26.19 88.65
C GLU A 1062 -12.78 -25.59 87.35
N GLY A 1063 -13.36 -25.73 86.15
CA GLY A 1063 -14.76 -25.55 85.78
C GLY A 1063 -14.94 -24.26 84.98
N GLU A 1064 -15.14 -24.34 83.66
CA GLU A 1064 -16.16 -23.53 82.95
C GLU A 1064 -16.27 -23.95 81.48
N ILE A 1065 -17.48 -24.40 81.13
CA ILE A 1065 -17.98 -24.59 79.77
C ILE A 1065 -18.70 -23.30 79.40
N GLN A 1066 -18.30 -22.66 78.30
CA GLN A 1066 -19.21 -21.80 77.54
C GLN A 1066 -19.34 -22.35 76.11
N SER A 1067 -20.46 -23.04 75.91
CA SER A 1067 -21.10 -23.26 74.63
C SER A 1067 -21.60 -21.94 74.04
N TYR A 1068 -21.50 -21.74 72.73
CA TYR A 1068 -22.62 -21.27 71.90
C TYR A 1068 -22.34 -21.57 70.41
N GLU A 1069 -23.11 -22.53 69.89
CA GLU A 1069 -23.88 -22.48 68.63
C GLU A 1069 -24.05 -21.07 68.01
N TYR A 1070 -24.11 -20.83 66.69
CA TYR A 1070 -24.88 -21.52 65.64
C TYR A 1070 -24.56 -20.89 64.24
N SER A 1071 -25.02 -21.56 63.18
CA SER A 1071 -25.26 -21.12 61.77
C SER A 1071 -24.05 -20.71 60.93
N GLY A 1072 -23.81 -21.21 59.71
CA GLY A 1072 -24.71 -21.78 58.71
C GLY A 1072 -25.21 -20.69 57.78
N GLU A 1073 -24.60 -20.57 56.60
CA GLU A 1073 -25.28 -20.28 55.32
C GLU A 1073 -24.31 -20.52 54.16
N MET A 1074 -24.86 -21.10 53.10
CA MET A 1074 -24.21 -21.36 51.81
C MET A 1074 -24.01 -20.04 51.06
N GLU A 1075 -22.89 -19.91 50.38
CA GLU A 1075 -22.83 -19.70 48.92
C GLU A 1075 -21.52 -20.26 48.37
#